data_AF-A0A2P5K418-F1
#
_entry.id   AF-A0A2P5K418-F1
#
_cell.length_a   1.000
_cell.length_b   1.000
_cell.length_c   1.000
_cell.angle_alpha   90.00
_cell.angle_beta   90.00
_cell.angle_gamma   90.00
#
_symmetry.space_group_name_H-M   'P 1'
#
loop_
_entity.id
_entity.type
_entity.pdbx_description
1 polymer ?
#
loop_
_entity_poly.entity_id
_entity_poly.type
_entity_poly.pdbx_seq_one_letter_code
_entity_poly.pdbx_strand_id
1 'polypeptide(L)'
;MNNVTDRLPLRYIEKELQLISLDSLVMFDLNGIIVDVNEATVKATGNSREELIRTPFADYFTDSKRAQKGVNLVFETGEVRDYELIMKTKDGTEIIVSYNASVYKDQSGKIIGAFAAARDITERKRSDVKIHNLQRYNRGLIETSLDPLVTFDQNGIIMDVNEATIKATGRSREELIGTPFADYFTDPEKAQKGVNLVFGLGEVRNYELVMKARDGTETIVAYNASVYKDETEQIVGAFAAARDITERKNAEIALSESKAELDLIFRIAADAMCVIDADFNIIKVNKTFIRLVGMNEDKIIGKKCYDIFSGEFCHTKDCPLEMIKKGKEFVERESVKKLPNGKEIPIILSAARFDKNGKFVGIVEDFKDITGLKNAKKEIQDLQRYYRGLIEINLDPLVTFDKKGIILDVNEATIKATGRSREELIGTPFADYFTDPEKAQKGVNLVFGIGEFWNYELVMKAKDGTEIIVAYNASVYKDETGQIVGAFAAARDITERKNAEIALSESKTELDLIFQIAANAMCVIDADFNIIKVNKTFIRLVGMNEDKIIGKKCYNIFSGECCHTKECPLEMIKKGEEFVERESVKIRPDGKEIPIILNAARFDRDDEFLGIVEDFKDITGLKRAKKEIQDLQRYNRGLIEVNLDPLLTFDKKGIILDVNEATIKATGRTREELIGTLFADYFTDPKNANKAVELVFENKEIRDYELIIKARDGTKTTVAYNASVYKDEAGEIVGVFAAARDITERKRSKQELQDTIKRLEAYTGRVNSLMVTILEEISDVKTKAIILDITGIEQDIETLNPLINIARYAKLLDATCIITGIKPETVQRLSGLGVVLDPVTAERSLEEGLRYTILITEENNDNR
;
A
#
# COMPACT_ATOMS: atom_id res chain seq x y z
N MET A 1 -37.70 -63.04 51.77
CA MET A 1 -37.54 -62.02 52.82
C MET A 1 -36.04 -61.84 53.04
N ASN A 2 -35.42 -60.94 52.27
CA ASN A 2 -35.32 -59.48 52.49
C ASN A 2 -33.96 -59.22 53.14
N ASN A 3 -33.01 -58.66 52.38
CA ASN A 3 -32.72 -57.21 52.30
C ASN A 3 -32.33 -56.69 53.70
N VAL A 4 -31.12 -56.19 53.92
CA VAL A 4 -30.72 -54.84 53.49
C VAL A 4 -29.23 -54.81 53.10
N THR A 5 -28.98 -54.54 51.82
CA THR A 5 -27.77 -53.89 51.30
C THR A 5 -27.75 -52.44 51.76
N ASP A 6 -26.79 -52.08 52.62
CA ASP A 6 -26.52 -50.69 52.94
C ASP A 6 -25.79 -50.01 51.79
N ARG A 7 -26.41 -48.92 51.32
CA ARG A 7 -26.09 -48.15 50.14
C ARG A 7 -24.87 -47.25 50.39
N LEU A 8 -23.82 -47.42 49.59
CA LEU A 8 -22.83 -46.39 49.28
C LEU A 8 -23.23 -45.73 47.94
N PRO A 9 -23.83 -44.53 47.92
CA PRO A 9 -24.42 -43.95 46.70
C PRO A 9 -23.41 -43.35 45.71
N LEU A 10 -22.13 -43.22 46.07
CA LEU A 10 -21.14 -42.52 45.24
C LEU A 10 -20.46 -43.40 44.18
N ARG A 11 -20.46 -44.73 44.36
CA ARG A 11 -19.76 -45.65 43.45
C ARG A 11 -20.51 -45.99 42.17
N TYR A 12 -21.80 -45.63 42.06
CA TYR A 12 -22.63 -45.96 40.89
C TYR A 12 -22.68 -44.83 39.86
N ILE A 13 -22.72 -43.57 40.32
CA ILE A 13 -22.76 -42.39 39.44
C ILE A 13 -21.40 -42.16 38.75
N GLU A 14 -20.29 -42.34 39.46
CA GLU A 14 -18.94 -42.24 38.88
C GLU A 14 -18.65 -43.36 37.86
N LYS A 15 -19.21 -44.56 38.06
CA LYS A 15 -18.95 -45.71 37.19
C LYS A 15 -19.75 -45.65 35.87
N GLU A 16 -20.98 -45.14 35.91
CA GLU A 16 -21.76 -44.87 34.68
C GLU A 16 -21.19 -43.67 33.90
N LEU A 17 -20.75 -42.61 34.58
CA LEU A 17 -20.05 -41.48 33.92
C LEU A 17 -18.73 -41.91 33.27
N GLN A 18 -18.01 -42.86 33.88
CA GLN A 18 -16.82 -43.46 33.28
C GLN A 18 -17.12 -44.29 32.03
N LEU A 19 -18.19 -45.08 32.04
CA LEU A 19 -18.56 -45.99 30.94
C LEU A 19 -19.11 -45.27 29.70
N ILE A 20 -19.67 -44.06 29.86
CA ILE A 20 -20.38 -43.33 28.79
C ILE A 20 -19.55 -42.16 28.22
N SER A 21 -18.52 -41.70 28.93
CA SER A 21 -17.67 -40.60 28.47
C SER A 21 -16.84 -40.99 27.25
N LEU A 22 -16.96 -40.20 26.18
CA LEU A 22 -16.08 -40.25 25.00
C LEU A 22 -14.67 -39.71 25.30
N ASP A 23 -14.52 -38.88 26.34
CA ASP A 23 -13.24 -38.35 26.80
C ASP A 23 -12.51 -39.39 27.69
N SER A 24 -11.17 -39.39 27.65
CA SER A 24 -10.33 -40.30 28.46
C SER A 24 -10.39 -39.90 29.93
N LEU A 25 -10.95 -40.75 30.78
CA LEU A 25 -11.09 -40.48 32.21
C LEU A 25 -10.10 -41.30 33.03
N VAL A 26 -9.45 -40.63 33.97
CA VAL A 26 -8.44 -41.20 34.87
C VAL A 26 -8.72 -40.72 36.29
N MET A 27 -8.71 -41.65 37.24
CA MET A 27 -8.69 -41.35 38.67
C MET A 27 -7.31 -41.68 39.22
N PHE A 28 -6.75 -40.81 40.04
CA PHE A 28 -5.50 -41.06 40.75
C PHE A 28 -5.56 -40.64 42.21
N ASP A 29 -4.74 -41.31 43.03
CA ASP A 29 -4.66 -41.07 44.47
C ASP A 29 -3.82 -39.81 44.81
N LEU A 30 -3.67 -39.52 46.10
CA LEU A 30 -2.90 -38.38 46.61
C LEU A 30 -1.42 -38.38 46.20
N ASN A 31 -0.88 -39.52 45.74
CA ASN A 31 0.50 -39.64 45.27
C ASN A 31 0.58 -39.59 43.73
N GLY A 32 -0.54 -39.37 43.03
CA GLY A 32 -0.60 -39.37 41.57
C GLY A 32 -0.58 -40.77 40.94
N ILE A 33 -0.86 -41.82 41.71
CA ILE A 33 -0.95 -43.19 41.21
C ILE A 33 -2.34 -43.46 40.66
N ILE A 34 -2.43 -43.98 39.44
CA ILE A 34 -3.70 -44.29 38.77
C ILE A 34 -4.46 -45.38 39.55
N VAL A 35 -5.67 -45.04 40.00
CA VAL A 35 -6.59 -45.91 40.75
C VAL A 35 -7.61 -46.55 39.82
N ASP A 36 -8.11 -45.79 38.84
CA ASP A 36 -9.05 -46.30 37.85
C ASP A 36 -8.97 -45.51 36.54
N VAL A 37 -9.40 -46.13 35.45
CA VAL A 37 -9.47 -45.54 34.11
C VAL A 37 -10.71 -46.06 33.38
N ASN A 38 -11.26 -45.26 32.48
CA ASN A 38 -12.31 -45.73 31.58
C ASN A 38 -11.76 -46.39 30.30
N GLU A 39 -12.66 -47.01 29.54
CA GLU A 39 -12.36 -47.63 28.24
C GLU A 39 -11.78 -46.65 27.21
N ALA A 40 -12.17 -45.37 27.26
CA ALA A 40 -11.61 -44.34 26.38
C ALA A 40 -10.10 -44.13 26.64
N THR A 41 -9.67 -44.11 27.91
CA THR A 41 -8.24 -44.02 28.29
C THR A 41 -7.44 -45.24 27.85
N VAL A 42 -8.01 -46.44 27.97
CA VAL A 42 -7.39 -47.69 27.50
C VAL A 42 -7.15 -47.64 26.00
N LYS A 43 -8.16 -47.20 25.23
CA LYS A 43 -8.05 -47.02 23.77
C LYS A 43 -7.07 -45.91 23.40
N ALA A 44 -7.10 -44.78 24.09
CA ALA A 44 -6.25 -43.63 23.77
C ALA A 44 -4.77 -43.86 24.09
N THR A 45 -4.45 -44.57 25.16
CA THR A 45 -3.06 -44.89 25.53
C THR A 45 -2.51 -46.13 24.82
N GLY A 46 -3.40 -47.04 24.38
CA GLY A 46 -3.03 -48.36 23.84
C GLY A 46 -2.53 -49.36 24.89
N ASN A 47 -2.55 -48.97 26.18
CA ASN A 47 -2.21 -49.83 27.30
C ASN A 47 -3.49 -50.43 27.88
N SER A 48 -3.43 -51.69 28.30
CA SER A 48 -4.57 -52.34 28.96
C SER A 48 -4.85 -51.69 30.32
N ARG A 49 -6.10 -51.77 30.79
CA ARG A 49 -6.50 -51.25 32.11
C ARG A 49 -5.62 -51.80 33.25
N GLU A 50 -5.17 -53.05 33.14
CA GLU A 50 -4.30 -53.70 34.14
C GLU A 50 -2.87 -53.17 34.13
N GLU A 51 -2.38 -52.68 32.99
CA GLU A 51 -1.07 -52.03 32.85
C GLU A 51 -1.09 -50.59 33.39
N LEU A 52 -2.24 -49.90 33.25
CA LEU A 52 -2.39 -48.50 33.67
C LEU A 52 -2.62 -48.35 35.19
N ILE A 53 -3.45 -49.21 35.79
CA ILE A 53 -3.76 -49.11 37.22
C ILE A 53 -2.52 -49.44 38.07
N ARG A 54 -2.28 -48.68 39.14
CA ARG A 54 -1.12 -48.76 40.07
C ARG A 54 0.20 -48.25 39.50
N THR A 55 0.16 -47.50 38.41
CA THR A 55 1.33 -46.80 37.88
C THR A 55 1.19 -45.28 38.04
N PRO A 56 2.28 -44.52 38.09
CA PRO A 56 2.23 -43.06 38.17
C PRO A 56 1.58 -42.46 36.92
N PHE A 57 0.63 -41.54 37.11
CA PHE A 57 -0.02 -40.81 36.01
C PHE A 57 1.00 -40.07 35.13
N ALA A 58 2.03 -39.48 35.74
CA ALA A 58 3.05 -38.70 35.05
C ALA A 58 3.92 -39.49 34.04
N ASP A 59 3.98 -40.82 34.15
CA ASP A 59 4.86 -41.67 33.32
C ASP A 59 4.34 -41.84 31.88
N TYR A 60 3.06 -41.55 31.65
CA TYR A 60 2.41 -41.64 30.34
C TYR A 60 2.50 -40.35 29.52
N PHE A 61 3.30 -39.38 29.96
CA PHE A 61 3.53 -38.11 29.28
C PHE A 61 4.99 -37.93 28.93
N THR A 62 5.27 -37.23 27.82
CA THR A 62 6.65 -36.94 27.40
C THR A 62 7.37 -35.99 28.37
N ASP A 63 6.64 -35.07 29.02
CA ASP A 63 7.14 -34.24 30.13
C ASP A 63 6.50 -34.67 31.46
N SER A 64 7.06 -35.72 32.06
CA SER A 64 6.60 -36.24 33.36
C SER A 64 6.69 -35.21 34.49
N LYS A 65 7.63 -34.24 34.41
CA LYS A 65 7.76 -33.18 35.43
C LYS A 65 6.58 -32.21 35.36
N ARG A 66 6.17 -31.81 34.15
CA ARG A 66 5.01 -30.96 33.93
C ARG A 66 3.70 -31.67 34.28
N ALA A 67 3.59 -32.97 33.99
CA ALA A 67 2.45 -33.78 34.38
C ALA A 67 2.34 -33.88 35.92
N GLN A 68 3.44 -34.14 36.62
CA GLN A 68 3.46 -34.18 38.09
C GLN A 68 3.11 -32.81 38.71
N LYS A 69 3.55 -31.71 38.10
CA LYS A 69 3.12 -30.36 38.51
C LYS A 69 1.62 -30.18 38.35
N GLY A 70 1.02 -30.68 37.26
CA GLY A 70 -0.42 -30.64 37.05
C GLY A 70 -1.18 -31.42 38.13
N VAL A 71 -0.69 -32.62 38.50
CA VAL A 71 -1.24 -33.42 39.61
C VAL A 71 -1.20 -32.66 40.93
N ASN A 72 -0.05 -32.09 41.29
CA ASN A 72 0.10 -31.33 42.53
C ASN A 72 -0.81 -30.10 42.55
N LEU A 73 -0.90 -29.39 41.41
CA LEU A 73 -1.73 -28.20 41.26
C LEU A 73 -3.20 -28.51 41.56
N VAL A 74 -3.74 -29.63 41.07
CA VAL A 74 -5.13 -30.05 41.35
C VAL A 74 -5.38 -30.21 42.85
N PHE A 75 -4.42 -30.76 43.61
CA PHE A 75 -4.57 -30.94 45.05
C PHE A 75 -4.38 -29.63 45.84
N GLU A 76 -3.64 -28.67 45.30
CA GLU A 76 -3.48 -27.33 45.87
C GLU A 76 -4.71 -26.43 45.61
N THR A 77 -5.25 -26.45 44.38
CA THR A 77 -6.32 -25.53 43.94
C THR A 77 -7.72 -26.14 44.00
N GLY A 78 -7.84 -27.46 44.13
CA GLY A 78 -9.10 -28.20 44.10
C GLY A 78 -9.62 -28.53 42.69
N GLU A 79 -9.31 -27.71 41.69
CA GLU A 79 -9.55 -28.00 40.27
C GLU A 79 -8.50 -27.35 39.35
N VAL A 80 -8.28 -27.96 38.20
CA VAL A 80 -7.44 -27.48 37.10
C VAL A 80 -8.18 -27.70 35.79
N ARG A 81 -8.19 -26.71 34.91
CA ARG A 81 -8.81 -26.78 33.58
C ARG A 81 -7.81 -26.44 32.49
N ASP A 82 -8.06 -26.98 31.31
CA ASP A 82 -7.32 -26.79 30.06
C ASP A 82 -5.81 -26.99 30.18
N TYR A 83 -5.39 -27.96 31.00
CA TYR A 83 -3.98 -28.22 31.26
C TYR A 83 -3.40 -29.14 30.20
N GLU A 84 -2.70 -28.55 29.23
CA GLU A 84 -2.14 -29.26 28.08
C GLU A 84 -0.94 -30.14 28.48
N LEU A 85 -0.99 -31.41 28.06
CA LEU A 85 0.06 -32.39 28.18
C LEU A 85 0.19 -33.19 26.88
N ILE A 86 1.38 -33.73 26.61
CA ILE A 86 1.63 -34.61 25.47
C ILE A 86 1.69 -36.03 26.00
N MET A 87 0.65 -36.81 25.70
CA MET A 87 0.51 -38.20 26.12
C MET A 87 1.26 -39.10 25.14
N LYS A 88 2.01 -40.05 25.68
CA LYS A 88 2.78 -41.03 24.92
C LYS A 88 2.03 -42.36 24.93
N THR A 89 1.61 -42.80 23.76
CA THR A 89 0.92 -44.08 23.59
C THR A 89 1.91 -45.24 23.54
N LYS A 90 1.40 -46.48 23.71
CA LYS A 90 2.21 -47.70 23.76
C LYS A 90 3.00 -47.98 22.47
N ASP A 91 2.51 -47.52 21.32
CA ASP A 91 3.17 -47.68 20.02
C ASP A 91 4.23 -46.59 19.73
N GLY A 92 4.43 -45.66 20.67
CA GLY A 92 5.39 -44.56 20.56
C GLY A 92 4.82 -43.28 19.93
N THR A 93 3.53 -43.27 19.55
CA THR A 93 2.87 -42.07 19.02
C THR A 93 2.61 -41.06 20.13
N GLU A 94 2.95 -39.81 19.87
CA GLU A 94 2.67 -38.68 20.76
C GLU A 94 1.34 -38.03 20.35
N ILE A 95 0.43 -37.90 21.31
CA ILE A 95 -0.88 -37.27 21.13
C ILE A 95 -1.04 -36.12 22.13
N ILE A 96 -1.56 -34.99 21.65
CA ILE A 96 -1.71 -33.78 22.45
C ILE A 96 -3.09 -33.83 23.10
N VAL A 97 -3.12 -33.75 24.42
CA VAL A 97 -4.34 -33.87 25.22
C VAL A 97 -4.49 -32.68 26.17
N SER A 98 -5.72 -32.17 26.26
CA SER A 98 -6.09 -31.15 27.25
C SER A 98 -6.73 -31.83 28.46
N TYR A 99 -6.16 -31.66 29.65
CA TYR A 99 -6.69 -32.23 30.89
C TYR A 99 -7.48 -31.23 31.73
N ASN A 100 -8.66 -31.67 32.14
CA ASN A 100 -9.47 -31.05 33.18
C ASN A 100 -9.52 -31.99 34.38
N ALA A 101 -9.09 -31.54 35.56
CA ALA A 101 -9.03 -32.36 36.74
C ALA A 101 -9.61 -31.69 37.98
N SER A 102 -10.31 -32.45 38.82
CA SER A 102 -10.94 -31.97 40.06
C SER A 102 -10.78 -32.98 41.18
N VAL A 103 -10.59 -32.51 42.42
CA VAL A 103 -10.47 -33.38 43.60
C VAL A 103 -11.81 -34.02 43.97
N TYR A 104 -11.77 -35.27 44.45
CA TYR A 104 -12.93 -35.93 45.06
C TYR A 104 -12.64 -36.30 46.53
N LYS A 105 -13.70 -36.25 47.35
CA LYS A 105 -13.65 -36.35 48.81
C LYS A 105 -14.43 -37.57 49.31
N ASP A 106 -14.02 -38.13 50.44
CA ASP A 106 -14.80 -39.16 51.13
C ASP A 106 -16.00 -38.58 51.90
N GLN A 107 -16.80 -39.45 52.52
CA GLN A 107 -17.99 -39.06 53.30
C GLN A 107 -17.67 -38.20 54.54
N SER A 108 -16.40 -38.13 54.95
CA SER A 108 -15.93 -37.27 56.04
C SER A 108 -15.41 -35.92 55.55
N GLY A 109 -15.46 -35.67 54.24
CA GLY A 109 -15.00 -34.42 53.61
C GLY A 109 -13.49 -34.39 53.34
N LYS A 110 -12.76 -35.49 53.55
CA LYS A 110 -11.32 -35.58 53.32
C LYS A 110 -11.04 -35.88 51.84
N ILE A 111 -10.09 -35.16 51.23
CA ILE A 111 -9.66 -35.42 49.84
C ILE A 111 -8.99 -36.80 49.79
N ILE A 112 -9.46 -37.65 48.88
CA ILE A 112 -8.96 -39.03 48.72
C ILE A 112 -8.31 -39.28 47.34
N GLY A 113 -8.48 -38.35 46.39
CA GLY A 113 -7.85 -38.40 45.08
C GLY A 113 -8.36 -37.31 44.16
N ALA A 114 -8.00 -37.37 42.88
CA ALA A 114 -8.52 -36.48 41.85
C ALA A 114 -8.96 -37.27 40.60
N PHE A 115 -9.99 -36.74 39.97
CA PHE A 115 -10.55 -37.22 38.72
C PHE A 115 -10.09 -36.29 37.60
N ALA A 116 -9.54 -36.84 36.52
CA ALA A 116 -9.05 -36.11 35.37
C ALA A 116 -9.69 -36.62 34.07
N ALA A 117 -10.16 -35.70 33.24
CA ALA A 117 -10.67 -35.94 31.91
C ALA A 117 -9.70 -35.37 30.87
N ALA A 118 -9.25 -36.20 29.94
CA ALA A 118 -8.40 -35.84 28.82
C ALA A 118 -9.22 -35.81 27.53
N ARG A 119 -9.12 -34.69 26.80
CA ARG A 119 -9.63 -34.57 25.44
C ARG A 119 -8.47 -34.53 24.46
N ASP A 120 -8.52 -35.39 23.44
CA ASP A 120 -7.56 -35.33 22.33
C ASP A 120 -7.80 -34.05 21.52
N ILE A 121 -6.75 -33.23 21.42
CA ILE A 121 -6.76 -31.99 20.65
C ILE A 121 -5.77 -32.07 19.48
N THR A 122 -5.29 -33.25 19.10
CA THR A 122 -4.27 -33.46 18.06
C THR A 122 -4.75 -33.02 16.68
N GLU A 123 -5.97 -33.36 16.25
CA GLU A 123 -6.52 -32.89 14.98
C GLU A 123 -6.78 -31.37 14.98
N ARG A 124 -7.24 -30.84 16.12
CA ARG A 124 -7.44 -29.41 16.31
C ARG A 124 -6.11 -28.66 16.21
N LYS A 125 -5.08 -29.07 16.96
CA LYS A 125 -3.73 -28.49 16.89
C LYS A 125 -3.08 -28.70 15.53
N ARG A 126 -3.20 -29.86 14.88
CA ARG A 126 -2.65 -30.06 13.51
C ARG A 126 -3.33 -29.15 12.49
N SER A 127 -4.63 -28.92 12.62
CA SER A 127 -5.35 -27.97 11.77
C SER A 127 -4.92 -26.53 12.08
N ASP A 128 -4.81 -26.17 13.35
CA ASP A 128 -4.36 -24.84 13.79
C ASP A 128 -2.90 -24.56 13.35
N VAL A 129 -2.00 -25.53 13.49
CA VAL A 129 -0.59 -25.48 13.05
C VAL A 129 -0.49 -25.42 11.53
N LYS A 130 -1.32 -26.18 10.79
CA LYS A 130 -1.31 -26.14 9.33
C LYS A 130 -1.83 -24.80 8.83
N ILE A 131 -2.90 -24.28 9.43
CA ILE A 131 -3.43 -22.93 9.17
C ILE A 131 -2.37 -21.88 9.49
N HIS A 132 -1.68 -22.00 10.62
CA HIS A 132 -0.73 -20.98 11.08
C HIS A 132 0.58 -21.01 10.27
N ASN A 133 1.07 -22.18 9.85
CA ASN A 133 2.17 -22.29 8.88
C ASN A 133 1.78 -21.78 7.48
N LEU A 134 0.55 -22.05 7.01
CA LEU A 134 0.02 -21.50 5.77
C LEU A 134 -0.13 -19.96 5.84
N GLN A 135 -0.56 -19.42 6.98
CA GLN A 135 -0.64 -17.98 7.22
C GLN A 135 0.75 -17.33 7.20
N ARG A 136 1.77 -17.94 7.81
CA ARG A 136 3.16 -17.44 7.73
C ARG A 136 3.75 -17.54 6.33
N TYR A 137 3.48 -18.64 5.62
CA TYR A 137 3.90 -18.82 4.24
C TYR A 137 3.28 -17.75 3.32
N ASN A 138 1.96 -17.54 3.41
CA ASN A 138 1.25 -16.50 2.66
C ASN A 138 1.78 -15.09 3.00
N ARG A 139 2.07 -14.84 4.27
CA ARG A 139 2.68 -13.58 4.69
C ARG A 139 4.07 -13.43 4.08
N GLY A 140 4.90 -14.47 4.10
CA GLY A 140 6.21 -14.46 3.44
C GLY A 140 6.17 -14.01 1.98
N LEU A 141 5.21 -14.51 1.18
CA LEU A 141 5.06 -14.17 -0.25
C LEU A 141 4.73 -12.68 -0.49
N ILE A 142 3.88 -12.12 0.36
CA ILE A 142 3.40 -10.74 0.27
C ILE A 142 4.46 -9.76 0.80
N GLU A 143 5.15 -10.10 1.89
CA GLU A 143 6.12 -9.22 2.56
C GLU A 143 7.43 -9.03 1.80
N THR A 144 7.77 -9.92 0.87
CA THR A 144 9.04 -9.90 0.12
C THR A 144 9.01 -9.10 -1.17
N SER A 145 7.83 -8.70 -1.64
CA SER A 145 7.70 -7.82 -2.80
C SER A 145 8.24 -6.43 -2.50
N LEU A 146 9.06 -5.88 -3.41
CA LEU A 146 9.53 -4.50 -3.34
C LEU A 146 8.44 -3.48 -3.68
N ASP A 147 7.43 -3.90 -4.42
CA ASP A 147 6.30 -3.06 -4.81
C ASP A 147 5.21 -3.15 -3.70
N PRO A 148 4.56 -2.04 -3.32
CA PRO A 148 3.40 -2.05 -2.44
C PRO A 148 2.32 -3.01 -2.93
N LEU A 149 1.96 -3.98 -2.09
CA LEU A 149 0.91 -4.96 -2.32
C LEU A 149 -0.24 -4.77 -1.34
N VAL A 150 -1.46 -4.71 -1.89
CA VAL A 150 -2.70 -4.50 -1.15
C VAL A 150 -3.75 -5.49 -1.62
N THR A 151 -4.57 -5.98 -0.71
CA THR A 151 -5.76 -6.79 -1.01
C THR A 151 -6.99 -6.04 -0.56
N PHE A 152 -8.07 -6.07 -1.36
CA PHE A 152 -9.32 -5.39 -1.02
C PHE A 152 -10.55 -6.15 -1.52
N ASP A 153 -11.68 -6.00 -0.82
CA ASP A 153 -12.94 -6.66 -1.16
C ASP A 153 -13.65 -5.99 -2.35
N GLN A 154 -14.81 -6.52 -2.76
CA GLN A 154 -15.64 -5.95 -3.85
C GLN A 154 -16.13 -4.52 -3.58
N ASN A 155 -16.15 -4.08 -2.32
CA ASN A 155 -16.49 -2.72 -1.93
C ASN A 155 -15.24 -1.82 -1.89
N GLY A 156 -14.06 -2.38 -2.14
CA GLY A 156 -12.78 -1.69 -2.08
C GLY A 156 -12.24 -1.54 -0.67
N ILE A 157 -12.72 -2.29 0.34
CA ILE A 157 -12.17 -2.25 1.70
C ILE A 157 -10.87 -3.06 1.75
N ILE A 158 -9.78 -2.44 2.22
CA ILE A 158 -8.48 -3.08 2.39
C ILE A 158 -8.62 -4.21 3.41
N MET A 159 -8.24 -5.41 3.00
CA MET A 159 -8.24 -6.60 3.84
C MET A 159 -6.84 -6.92 4.36
N ASP A 160 -5.79 -6.62 3.58
CA ASP A 160 -4.42 -6.87 3.99
C ASP A 160 -3.40 -6.07 3.15
N VAL A 161 -2.20 -5.85 3.70
CA VAL A 161 -1.10 -5.08 3.07
C VAL A 161 0.28 -5.67 3.40
N ASN A 162 1.28 -5.40 2.55
CA ASN A 162 2.68 -5.75 2.82
C ASN A 162 3.51 -4.60 3.44
N GLU A 163 4.72 -4.92 3.92
CA GLU A 163 5.71 -3.97 4.47
C GLU A 163 6.11 -2.88 3.47
N ALA A 164 6.15 -3.19 2.17
CA ALA A 164 6.39 -2.17 1.15
C ALA A 164 5.26 -1.13 1.12
N THR A 165 4.01 -1.56 1.33
CA THR A 165 2.84 -0.66 1.47
C THR A 165 2.93 0.15 2.76
N ILE A 166 3.30 -0.48 3.89
CA ILE A 166 3.50 0.24 5.17
C ILE A 166 4.53 1.35 5.01
N LYS A 167 5.66 1.06 4.36
CA LYS A 167 6.71 2.06 4.08
C LYS A 167 6.26 3.13 3.11
N ALA A 168 5.63 2.74 2.01
CA ALA A 168 5.22 3.67 0.97
C ALA A 168 4.03 4.55 1.41
N THR A 169 3.18 4.05 2.29
CA THR A 169 2.06 4.82 2.88
C THR A 169 2.45 5.47 4.19
N GLY A 170 3.55 5.10 4.85
CA GLY A 170 3.94 5.58 6.17
C GLY A 170 2.92 5.28 7.29
N ARG A 171 1.99 4.34 7.07
CA ARG A 171 0.93 3.97 8.01
C ARG A 171 1.13 2.55 8.51
N SER A 172 0.80 2.31 9.77
CA SER A 172 0.88 0.96 10.29
C SER A 172 -0.18 0.06 9.62
N ARG A 173 0.04 -1.25 9.68
CA ARG A 173 -0.89 -2.22 9.10
C ARG A 173 -2.29 -2.08 9.69
N GLU A 174 -2.37 -1.85 11.00
CA GLU A 174 -3.60 -1.70 11.76
C GLU A 174 -4.41 -0.46 11.33
N GLU A 175 -3.71 0.59 10.87
CA GLU A 175 -4.34 1.81 10.32
C GLU A 175 -4.82 1.64 8.87
N LEU A 176 -4.31 0.63 8.16
CA LEU A 176 -4.61 0.36 6.74
C LEU A 176 -5.67 -0.71 6.57
N ILE A 177 -5.80 -1.67 7.48
CA ILE A 177 -6.78 -2.76 7.36
C ILE A 177 -8.16 -2.27 7.79
N GLY A 178 -9.18 -2.62 7.01
CA GLY A 178 -10.59 -2.29 7.28
C GLY A 178 -11.02 -0.92 6.81
N THR A 179 -10.16 -0.20 6.09
CA THR A 179 -10.43 1.12 5.52
C THR A 179 -10.59 1.01 3.99
N PRO A 180 -11.32 1.94 3.36
CA PRO A 180 -11.42 1.98 1.90
C PRO A 180 -10.05 2.18 1.22
N PHE A 181 -9.72 1.30 0.28
CA PHE A 181 -8.54 1.37 -0.60
C PHE A 181 -8.44 2.73 -1.28
N ALA A 182 -9.57 3.24 -1.72
CA ALA A 182 -9.70 4.55 -2.37
C ALA A 182 -9.17 5.71 -1.49
N ASP A 183 -9.17 5.59 -0.16
CA ASP A 183 -8.81 6.67 0.76
C ASP A 183 -7.31 6.98 0.78
N TYR A 184 -6.48 6.07 0.28
CA TYR A 184 -5.03 6.22 0.21
C TYR A 184 -4.54 6.76 -1.13
N PHE A 185 -5.47 7.23 -1.96
CA PHE A 185 -5.19 7.88 -3.24
C PHE A 185 -5.66 9.32 -3.23
N THR A 186 -5.04 10.12 -4.07
CA THR A 186 -5.45 11.52 -4.23
C THR A 186 -6.81 11.64 -4.94
N ASP A 187 -7.17 10.67 -5.77
CA ASP A 187 -8.48 10.56 -6.45
C ASP A 187 -9.20 9.25 -6.04
N PRO A 188 -9.96 9.28 -4.94
CA PRO A 188 -10.73 8.14 -4.46
C PRO A 188 -11.80 7.65 -5.45
N GLU A 189 -12.40 8.53 -6.25
CA GLU A 189 -13.40 8.11 -7.25
C GLU A 189 -12.75 7.33 -8.39
N LYS A 190 -11.58 7.76 -8.86
CA LYS A 190 -10.80 7.02 -9.87
C LYS A 190 -10.27 5.72 -9.30
N ALA A 191 -9.82 5.71 -8.05
CA ALA A 191 -9.42 4.49 -7.35
C ALA A 191 -10.59 3.51 -7.23
N GLN A 192 -11.78 3.98 -6.84
CA GLN A 192 -13.00 3.17 -6.76
C GLN A 192 -13.47 2.69 -8.14
N LYS A 193 -13.34 3.50 -9.19
CA LYS A 193 -13.54 3.05 -10.57
C LYS A 193 -12.54 1.95 -10.95
N GLY A 194 -11.30 2.06 -10.50
CA GLY A 194 -10.28 1.03 -10.64
C GLY A 194 -10.68 -0.28 -9.95
N VAL A 195 -11.15 -0.20 -8.70
CA VAL A 195 -11.74 -1.33 -7.95
C VAL A 195 -12.86 -1.96 -8.77
N ASN A 196 -13.87 -1.19 -9.18
CA ASN A 196 -15.01 -1.68 -9.96
C ASN A 196 -14.59 -2.30 -11.30
N LEU A 197 -13.59 -1.73 -11.96
CA LEU A 197 -13.06 -2.23 -13.23
C LEU A 197 -12.39 -3.59 -13.07
N VAL A 198 -11.64 -3.79 -11.97
CA VAL A 198 -11.04 -5.09 -11.64
C VAL A 198 -12.12 -6.13 -11.39
N PHE A 199 -13.15 -5.81 -10.59
CA PHE A 199 -14.26 -6.75 -10.34
C PHE A 199 -15.16 -7.00 -11.55
N GLY A 200 -15.21 -6.06 -12.51
CA GLY A 200 -15.98 -6.21 -13.76
C GLY A 200 -15.25 -6.94 -14.89
N LEU A 201 -13.93 -6.73 -15.04
CA LEU A 201 -13.12 -7.31 -16.13
C LEU A 201 -12.26 -8.50 -15.69
N GLY A 202 -12.12 -8.72 -14.39
CA GLY A 202 -11.29 -9.78 -13.79
C GLY A 202 -9.82 -9.39 -13.61
N GLU A 203 -9.25 -8.56 -14.49
CA GLU A 203 -7.92 -7.97 -14.32
C GLU A 203 -7.86 -6.55 -14.89
N VAL A 204 -6.98 -5.74 -14.33
CA VAL A 204 -6.64 -4.40 -14.81
C VAL A 204 -5.13 -4.23 -14.71
N ARG A 205 -4.53 -3.69 -15.77
CA ARG A 205 -3.09 -3.44 -15.85
C ARG A 205 -2.80 -1.97 -16.12
N ASN A 206 -1.68 -1.49 -15.59
CA ASN A 206 -1.15 -0.14 -15.75
C ASN A 206 -2.18 0.96 -15.44
N TYR A 207 -3.03 0.73 -14.45
CA TYR A 207 -4.04 1.70 -14.05
C TYR A 207 -3.39 2.78 -13.18
N GLU A 208 -3.20 3.97 -13.76
CA GLU A 208 -2.45 5.03 -13.09
C GLU A 208 -3.26 5.66 -11.95
N LEU A 209 -2.72 5.55 -10.74
CA LEU A 209 -3.22 6.20 -9.54
C LEU A 209 -2.08 7.01 -8.89
N VAL A 210 -2.43 7.93 -8.00
CA VAL A 210 -1.45 8.69 -7.22
C VAL A 210 -1.70 8.36 -5.76
N MET A 211 -0.77 7.60 -5.18
CA MET A 211 -0.84 7.13 -3.80
C MET A 211 -0.38 8.24 -2.86
N LYS A 212 -1.05 8.38 -1.72
CA LYS A 212 -0.80 9.42 -0.72
C LYS A 212 -0.33 8.81 0.60
N ALA A 213 0.90 9.10 0.96
CA ALA A 213 1.52 8.68 2.20
C ALA A 213 1.08 9.53 3.41
N ARG A 214 1.33 9.00 4.60
CA ARG A 214 1.03 9.60 5.91
C ARG A 214 1.75 10.93 6.07
N ASP A 215 3.01 11.02 5.64
CA ASP A 215 3.81 12.25 5.66
C ASP A 215 3.40 13.28 4.60
N GLY A 216 2.43 12.94 3.75
CA GLY A 216 1.94 13.79 2.67
C GLY A 216 2.64 13.56 1.33
N THR A 217 3.61 12.64 1.25
CA THR A 217 4.28 12.30 -0.01
C THR A 217 3.30 11.69 -0.99
N GLU A 218 3.29 12.20 -2.22
CA GLU A 218 2.48 11.67 -3.32
C GLU A 218 3.37 10.91 -4.30
N THR A 219 2.99 9.68 -4.63
CA THR A 219 3.75 8.80 -5.53
C THR A 219 2.87 8.38 -6.68
N ILE A 220 3.34 8.61 -7.92
CA ILE A 220 2.62 8.19 -9.11
C ILE A 220 2.89 6.69 -9.31
N VAL A 221 1.82 5.92 -9.26
CA VAL A 221 1.88 4.46 -9.27
C VAL A 221 1.02 3.88 -10.37
N ALA A 222 1.59 2.95 -11.12
CA ALA A 222 0.85 2.09 -12.03
C ALA A 222 0.30 0.90 -11.23
N TYR A 223 -1.01 0.87 -11.02
CA TYR A 223 -1.69 -0.23 -10.35
C TYR A 223 -2.00 -1.36 -11.32
N ASN A 224 -1.57 -2.56 -10.95
CA ASN A 224 -1.97 -3.81 -11.58
C ASN A 224 -2.78 -4.59 -10.56
N ALA A 225 -4.01 -4.95 -10.91
CA ALA A 225 -4.90 -5.64 -10.00
C ALA A 225 -5.69 -6.74 -10.69
N SER A 226 -5.92 -7.84 -9.99
CA SER A 226 -6.71 -8.97 -10.49
C SER A 226 -7.59 -9.53 -9.39
N VAL A 227 -8.78 -9.99 -9.76
CA VAL A 227 -9.67 -10.67 -8.83
C VAL A 227 -9.16 -12.06 -8.48
N TYR A 228 -9.40 -12.47 -7.24
CA TYR A 228 -9.28 -13.85 -6.82
C TYR A 228 -10.62 -14.36 -6.30
N LYS A 229 -10.85 -15.66 -6.45
CA LYS A 229 -12.16 -16.28 -6.30
C LYS A 229 -12.19 -17.31 -5.21
N ASP A 230 -13.39 -17.48 -4.64
CA ASP A 230 -13.77 -18.54 -3.73
C ASP A 230 -14.13 -19.90 -4.47
N GLU A 231 -14.39 -21.04 -3.80
CA GLU A 231 -14.23 -22.41 -4.37
C GLU A 231 -15.56 -22.84 -4.98
N THR A 232 -16.58 -21.99 -4.90
CA THR A 232 -17.68 -21.98 -5.87
C THR A 232 -17.59 -20.81 -6.83
N GLU A 233 -16.36 -20.40 -7.13
CA GLU A 233 -15.98 -19.49 -8.20
C GLU A 233 -16.52 -18.07 -8.11
N GLN A 234 -16.98 -17.65 -6.94
CA GLN A 234 -17.41 -16.28 -6.70
C GLN A 234 -16.20 -15.43 -6.34
N ILE A 235 -16.24 -14.15 -6.66
CA ILE A 235 -15.08 -13.31 -6.43
C ILE A 235 -15.03 -12.93 -4.93
N VAL A 236 -13.90 -13.18 -4.27
CA VAL A 236 -13.69 -12.88 -2.84
C VAL A 236 -13.12 -11.49 -2.66
N GLY A 237 -12.17 -11.12 -3.52
CA GLY A 237 -11.47 -9.86 -3.46
C GLY A 237 -10.60 -9.67 -4.67
N ALA A 238 -9.82 -8.60 -4.65
CA ALA A 238 -8.82 -8.30 -5.64
C ALA A 238 -7.47 -8.09 -4.96
N PHE A 239 -6.44 -8.58 -5.63
CA PHE A 239 -5.06 -8.32 -5.28
C PHE A 239 -4.53 -7.22 -6.18
N ALA A 240 -3.79 -6.27 -5.61
CA ALA A 240 -3.30 -5.09 -6.29
C ALA A 240 -1.83 -4.81 -5.96
N ALA A 241 -1.02 -4.63 -6.99
CA ALA A 241 0.38 -4.24 -6.90
C ALA A 241 0.57 -2.83 -7.46
N ALA A 242 1.24 -1.96 -6.70
CA ALA A 242 1.54 -0.59 -7.08
C ALA A 242 2.99 -0.48 -7.55
N ARG A 243 3.22 -0.20 -8.84
CA ARG A 243 4.57 0.07 -9.34
C ARG A 243 4.82 1.58 -9.37
N ASP A 244 5.84 2.04 -8.67
CA ASP A 244 6.28 3.43 -8.73
C ASP A 244 6.77 3.78 -10.15
N ILE A 245 6.10 4.73 -10.80
CA ILE A 245 6.45 5.27 -12.12
C ILE A 245 6.82 6.75 -12.04
N THR A 246 7.03 7.28 -10.82
CA THR A 246 7.24 8.69 -10.53
C THR A 246 8.43 9.26 -11.31
N GLU A 247 9.58 8.60 -11.36
CA GLU A 247 10.74 9.10 -12.12
C GLU A 247 10.46 9.21 -13.64
N ARG A 248 9.81 8.18 -14.22
CA ARG A 248 9.51 8.16 -15.66
C ARG A 248 8.45 9.19 -16.01
N LYS A 249 7.37 9.25 -15.23
CA LYS A 249 6.30 10.22 -15.43
C LYS A 249 6.80 11.63 -15.16
N ASN A 250 7.56 11.88 -14.11
CA ASN A 250 8.11 13.20 -13.84
C ASN A 250 9.07 13.66 -14.96
N ALA A 251 9.80 12.76 -15.63
CA ALA A 251 10.61 13.16 -16.78
C ALA A 251 9.76 13.48 -18.03
N GLU A 252 8.75 12.67 -18.34
CA GLU A 252 7.84 12.90 -19.48
C GLU A 252 6.95 14.13 -19.25
N ILE A 253 6.42 14.25 -18.03
CA ILE A 253 5.64 15.37 -17.54
C ILE A 253 6.54 16.60 -17.50
N ALA A 254 7.73 16.59 -16.89
CA ALA A 254 8.62 17.77 -16.88
C ALA A 254 9.00 18.23 -18.30
N LEU A 255 9.18 17.33 -19.26
CA LEU A 255 9.45 17.71 -20.66
C LEU A 255 8.21 18.29 -21.35
N SER A 256 7.05 17.66 -21.17
CA SER A 256 5.78 18.12 -21.74
C SER A 256 5.30 19.41 -21.07
N GLU A 257 5.48 19.52 -19.76
CA GLU A 257 5.22 20.69 -18.92
C GLU A 257 6.19 21.78 -19.27
N SER A 258 7.50 21.58 -19.30
CA SER A 258 8.43 22.63 -19.74
C SER A 258 8.08 23.18 -21.13
N LYS A 259 7.70 22.31 -22.08
CA LYS A 259 7.26 22.74 -23.42
C LYS A 259 5.92 23.47 -23.41
N ALA A 260 4.92 22.94 -22.71
CA ALA A 260 3.59 23.53 -22.59
C ALA A 260 3.62 24.81 -21.76
N GLU A 261 4.44 24.86 -20.70
CA GLU A 261 4.72 25.98 -19.82
C GLU A 261 5.38 27.10 -20.61
N LEU A 262 6.41 26.83 -21.42
CA LEU A 262 7.01 27.87 -22.27
C LEU A 262 6.02 28.40 -23.32
N ASP A 263 5.24 27.54 -23.99
CA ASP A 263 4.22 27.98 -24.95
C ASP A 263 3.04 28.71 -24.28
N LEU A 264 2.69 28.29 -23.06
CA LEU A 264 1.64 28.91 -22.26
C LEU A 264 2.11 30.26 -21.74
N ILE A 265 3.26 30.35 -21.06
CA ILE A 265 3.93 31.60 -20.61
C ILE A 265 3.91 32.60 -21.75
N PHE A 266 4.37 32.20 -22.95
CA PHE A 266 4.35 33.08 -24.10
C PHE A 266 2.91 33.52 -24.44
N ARG A 267 1.94 32.60 -24.52
CA ARG A 267 0.53 32.89 -24.89
C ARG A 267 -0.26 33.71 -23.87
N ILE A 268 -0.04 33.49 -22.57
CA ILE A 268 -0.79 34.10 -21.46
C ILE A 268 -0.07 35.27 -20.82
N ALA A 269 1.19 35.52 -21.20
CA ALA A 269 1.93 36.68 -20.72
C ALA A 269 1.02 37.92 -20.75
N ALA A 270 0.94 38.57 -19.60
CA ALA A 270 0.10 39.75 -19.41
C ALA A 270 0.55 40.90 -20.31
N ASP A 271 1.83 40.88 -20.67
CA ASP A 271 2.47 41.78 -21.57
C ASP A 271 2.38 41.23 -23.01
N ALA A 272 2.23 42.14 -23.96
CA ALA A 272 2.13 41.77 -25.36
C ALA A 272 3.50 41.33 -25.86
N MET A 273 3.61 40.16 -26.49
CA MET A 273 4.89 39.61 -26.95
C MET A 273 4.84 39.22 -28.43
N CYS A 274 5.95 39.44 -29.13
CA CYS A 274 6.15 38.95 -30.49
C CYS A 274 7.59 38.45 -30.71
N VAL A 275 7.75 37.54 -31.68
CA VAL A 275 9.05 37.05 -32.15
C VAL A 275 9.21 37.51 -33.58
N ILE A 276 10.36 38.10 -33.88
CA ILE A 276 10.68 38.72 -35.16
C ILE A 276 11.94 38.06 -35.70
N ASP A 277 11.93 37.60 -36.95
CA ASP A 277 13.12 37.01 -37.58
C ASP A 277 14.15 38.07 -38.03
N ALA A 278 15.30 37.59 -38.49
CA ALA A 278 16.37 38.43 -39.01
C ALA A 278 15.95 39.31 -40.21
N ASP A 279 14.86 39.01 -40.90
CA ASP A 279 14.35 39.79 -42.02
C ASP A 279 13.19 40.72 -41.61
N PHE A 280 12.98 40.98 -40.31
CA PHE A 280 11.91 41.80 -39.74
C PHE A 280 10.50 41.19 -39.84
N ASN A 281 10.36 39.93 -40.24
CA ASN A 281 9.06 39.29 -40.30
C ASN A 281 8.65 38.84 -38.90
N ILE A 282 7.39 39.11 -38.53
CA ILE A 282 6.82 38.54 -37.32
C ILE A 282 6.59 37.05 -37.54
N ILE A 283 7.30 36.21 -36.79
CA ILE A 283 7.21 34.75 -36.89
C ILE A 283 6.31 34.14 -35.82
N LYS A 284 6.07 34.85 -34.71
CA LYS A 284 5.18 34.40 -33.64
C LYS A 284 4.65 35.61 -32.85
N VAL A 285 3.42 35.52 -32.34
CA VAL A 285 2.84 36.53 -31.43
C VAL A 285 2.03 35.86 -30.33
N ASN A 286 1.89 36.54 -29.19
CA ASN A 286 0.97 36.09 -28.15
C ASN A 286 -0.42 36.70 -28.30
N LYS A 287 -1.38 36.15 -27.54
CA LYS A 287 -2.78 36.61 -27.60
C LYS A 287 -2.94 38.05 -27.11
N THR A 288 -2.13 38.45 -26.14
CA THR A 288 -2.12 39.82 -25.62
C THR A 288 -1.69 40.80 -26.71
N PHE A 289 -0.68 40.46 -27.51
CA PHE A 289 -0.25 41.25 -28.67
C PHE A 289 -1.34 41.34 -29.74
N ILE A 290 -2.01 40.23 -30.05
CA ILE A 290 -3.17 40.22 -30.98
C ILE A 290 -4.27 41.17 -30.50
N ARG A 291 -4.61 41.15 -29.20
CA ARG A 291 -5.63 42.04 -28.61
C ARG A 291 -5.18 43.49 -28.57
N LEU A 292 -3.91 43.73 -28.27
CA LEU A 292 -3.31 45.06 -28.21
C LEU A 292 -3.34 45.73 -29.59
N VAL A 293 -2.92 45.00 -30.62
CA VAL A 293 -2.88 45.45 -32.02
C VAL A 293 -4.28 45.44 -32.67
N GLY A 294 -5.19 44.60 -32.20
CA GLY A 294 -6.57 44.51 -32.69
C GLY A 294 -6.68 43.89 -34.09
N MET A 295 -5.73 43.05 -34.49
CA MET A 295 -5.68 42.37 -35.79
C MET A 295 -5.64 40.86 -35.62
N ASN A 296 -6.15 40.10 -36.59
CA ASN A 296 -6.06 38.63 -36.58
C ASN A 296 -4.63 38.14 -36.84
N GLU A 297 -4.26 37.03 -36.21
CA GLU A 297 -2.92 36.41 -36.30
C GLU A 297 -2.47 36.16 -37.75
N ASP A 298 -3.35 35.65 -38.61
CA ASP A 298 -3.05 35.37 -40.02
C ASP A 298 -2.67 36.63 -40.83
N LYS A 299 -3.07 37.81 -40.34
CA LYS A 299 -2.72 39.11 -40.93
C LYS A 299 -1.49 39.73 -40.31
N ILE A 300 -0.95 39.14 -39.25
CA ILE A 300 0.24 39.59 -38.51
C ILE A 300 1.45 38.73 -38.86
N ILE A 301 1.30 37.41 -38.86
CA ILE A 301 2.41 36.48 -39.13
C ILE A 301 2.91 36.63 -40.57
N GLY A 302 4.24 36.67 -40.73
CA GLY A 302 4.91 36.89 -42.02
C GLY A 302 4.87 38.33 -42.51
N LYS A 303 4.20 39.26 -41.81
CA LYS A 303 4.29 40.69 -42.08
C LYS A 303 5.48 41.31 -41.38
N LYS A 304 5.91 42.47 -41.88
CA LYS A 304 7.01 43.21 -41.24
C LYS A 304 6.52 43.84 -39.94
N CYS A 305 7.34 43.77 -38.89
CA CYS A 305 6.94 44.26 -37.56
C CYS A 305 6.52 45.75 -37.57
N TYR A 306 7.20 46.56 -38.37
CA TYR A 306 6.93 47.99 -38.53
C TYR A 306 5.66 48.31 -39.33
N ASP A 307 5.13 47.37 -40.11
CA ASP A 307 3.86 47.54 -40.84
C ASP A 307 2.64 47.34 -39.92
N ILE A 308 2.83 46.61 -38.81
CA ILE A 308 1.76 46.26 -37.86
C ILE A 308 1.79 47.18 -36.63
N PHE A 309 2.97 47.55 -36.16
CA PHE A 309 3.15 48.24 -34.88
C PHE A 309 4.39 49.14 -34.98
N SER A 310 4.19 50.29 -35.62
CA SER A 310 5.25 51.28 -35.78
C SER A 310 5.50 52.02 -34.46
N GLY A 311 6.77 52.23 -34.15
CA GLY A 311 7.21 53.10 -33.06
C GLY A 311 8.19 54.14 -33.56
N GLU A 312 8.51 55.09 -32.68
CA GLU A 312 9.47 56.16 -32.93
C GLU A 312 10.87 55.66 -33.34
N PHE A 313 11.22 54.41 -33.02
CA PHE A 313 12.54 53.81 -33.29
C PHE A 313 12.60 52.86 -34.49
N CYS A 314 11.52 52.64 -35.24
CA CYS A 314 11.51 51.70 -36.37
C CYS A 314 12.36 52.20 -37.56
N HIS A 315 13.10 51.30 -38.23
CA HIS A 315 14.02 51.60 -39.37
C HIS A 315 15.19 52.56 -39.07
N THR A 316 15.41 52.93 -37.81
CA THR A 316 16.59 53.70 -37.42
C THR A 316 17.68 52.77 -36.90
N LYS A 317 18.87 53.32 -36.66
CA LYS A 317 19.96 52.62 -35.95
C LYS A 317 19.56 52.18 -34.53
N ASP A 318 18.48 52.75 -33.98
CA ASP A 318 17.98 52.52 -32.63
C ASP A 318 16.79 51.52 -32.61
N CYS A 319 16.51 50.88 -33.74
CA CYS A 319 15.56 49.77 -33.82
C CYS A 319 16.10 48.56 -33.03
N PRO A 320 15.32 47.94 -32.11
CA PRO A 320 15.79 46.83 -31.28
C PRO A 320 16.38 45.66 -32.08
N LEU A 321 15.78 45.28 -33.21
CA LEU A 321 16.31 44.22 -34.08
C LEU A 321 17.67 44.58 -34.69
N GLU A 322 17.84 45.82 -35.16
CA GLU A 322 19.11 46.27 -35.74
C GLU A 322 20.21 46.41 -34.68
N MET A 323 19.84 46.86 -33.47
CA MET A 323 20.76 46.93 -32.34
C MET A 323 21.25 45.54 -31.91
N ILE A 324 20.35 44.55 -31.89
CA ILE A 324 20.69 43.18 -31.51
C ILE A 324 21.49 42.47 -32.62
N LYS A 325 21.17 42.69 -33.90
CA LYS A 325 21.99 42.21 -35.04
C LYS A 325 23.42 42.72 -35.00
N LYS A 326 23.62 43.97 -34.57
CA LYS A 326 24.95 44.62 -34.48
C LYS A 326 25.72 44.26 -33.22
N GLY A 327 25.19 43.38 -32.36
CA GLY A 327 25.93 42.78 -31.26
C GLY A 327 25.28 42.89 -29.88
N LYS A 328 24.19 43.64 -29.69
CA LYS A 328 23.53 43.71 -28.37
C LYS A 328 22.77 42.42 -28.04
N GLU A 329 22.84 41.95 -26.80
CA GLU A 329 22.06 40.80 -26.35
C GLU A 329 20.63 41.17 -25.90
N PHE A 330 20.45 42.37 -25.34
CA PHE A 330 19.19 42.84 -24.76
C PHE A 330 19.01 44.35 -24.92
N VAL A 331 17.77 44.79 -25.11
CA VAL A 331 17.37 46.19 -25.23
C VAL A 331 16.03 46.39 -24.51
N GLU A 332 16.02 47.11 -23.39
CA GLU A 332 14.79 47.54 -22.71
C GLU A 332 14.67 49.05 -22.70
N ARG A 333 13.47 49.56 -22.96
CA ARG A 333 13.15 50.98 -22.90
C ARG A 333 11.66 51.26 -22.89
N GLU A 334 11.28 52.33 -22.23
CA GLU A 334 9.98 52.94 -22.46
C GLU A 334 9.88 53.48 -23.89
N SER A 335 8.73 53.27 -24.52
CA SER A 335 8.46 53.80 -25.86
C SER A 335 6.97 54.01 -26.06
N VAL A 336 6.64 54.89 -27.01
CA VAL A 336 5.26 55.05 -27.47
C VAL A 336 5.08 54.29 -28.77
N LYS A 337 4.04 53.45 -28.78
CA LYS A 337 3.73 52.63 -29.94
C LYS A 337 2.39 52.98 -30.53
N LYS A 338 2.39 53.08 -31.86
CA LYS A 338 1.22 53.40 -32.64
C LYS A 338 0.60 52.11 -33.16
N LEU A 339 -0.62 51.85 -32.69
CA LEU A 339 -1.42 50.70 -33.11
C LEU A 339 -2.02 50.92 -34.50
N PRO A 340 -2.42 49.86 -35.23
CA PRO A 340 -3.03 49.97 -36.57
C PRO A 340 -4.26 50.86 -36.66
N ASN A 341 -5.01 51.01 -35.56
CA ASN A 341 -6.17 51.88 -35.45
C ASN A 341 -5.82 53.37 -35.20
N GLY A 342 -4.53 53.69 -35.10
CA GLY A 342 -4.00 55.03 -34.84
C GLY A 342 -3.83 55.40 -33.36
N LYS A 343 -4.27 54.56 -32.40
CA LYS A 343 -4.12 54.81 -30.95
C LYS A 343 -2.66 54.69 -30.50
N GLU A 344 -2.23 55.61 -29.66
CA GLU A 344 -0.94 55.57 -28.98
C GLU A 344 -1.10 54.98 -27.57
N ILE A 345 -0.21 54.06 -27.20
CA ILE A 345 -0.17 53.42 -25.88
C ILE A 345 1.21 53.61 -25.25
N PRO A 346 1.29 54.03 -23.97
CA PRO A 346 2.56 54.05 -23.25
C PRO A 346 2.92 52.62 -22.87
N ILE A 347 4.11 52.18 -23.29
CA ILE A 347 4.60 50.84 -23.01
C ILE A 347 6.04 50.86 -22.49
N ILE A 348 6.38 49.82 -21.73
CA ILE A 348 7.77 49.41 -21.56
C ILE A 348 8.02 48.33 -22.61
N LEU A 349 9.00 48.54 -23.50
CA LEU A 349 9.43 47.61 -24.54
C LEU A 349 10.71 46.91 -24.10
N SER A 350 10.72 45.57 -24.10
CA SER A 350 11.89 44.77 -23.76
C SER A 350 12.18 43.75 -24.89
N ALA A 351 13.38 43.79 -25.45
CA ALA A 351 13.78 42.98 -26.61
C ALA A 351 15.03 42.15 -26.33
N ALA A 352 15.01 40.86 -26.66
CA ALA A 352 16.10 39.91 -26.42
C ALA A 352 16.47 39.11 -27.68
N ARG A 353 17.74 38.72 -27.79
CA ARG A 353 18.26 37.88 -28.89
C ARG A 353 17.61 36.48 -28.90
N PHE A 354 17.24 36.00 -30.08
CA PHE A 354 16.68 34.66 -30.30
C PHE A 354 17.59 33.81 -31.20
N ASP A 355 18.18 32.78 -30.60
CA ASP A 355 19.12 31.85 -31.24
C ASP A 355 18.53 30.44 -31.33
N LYS A 356 18.91 29.70 -32.38
CA LYS A 356 18.58 28.28 -32.56
C LYS A 356 19.87 27.52 -32.92
N ASN A 357 20.25 26.54 -32.09
CA ASN A 357 21.51 25.78 -32.22
C ASN A 357 22.76 26.68 -32.30
N GLY A 358 22.85 27.70 -31.45
CA GLY A 358 23.97 28.65 -31.45
C GLY A 358 23.98 29.66 -32.62
N LYS A 359 22.97 29.63 -33.50
CA LYS A 359 22.86 30.54 -34.64
C LYS A 359 21.74 31.56 -34.45
N PHE A 360 22.02 32.82 -34.77
CA PHE A 360 21.03 33.90 -34.76
C PHE A 360 19.87 33.63 -35.71
N VAL A 361 18.65 33.70 -35.18
CA VAL A 361 17.40 33.55 -35.94
C VAL A 361 16.57 34.83 -35.91
N GLY A 362 16.59 35.60 -34.82
CA GLY A 362 15.75 36.78 -34.66
C GLY A 362 15.80 37.41 -33.26
N ILE A 363 14.72 38.07 -32.85
CA ILE A 363 14.53 38.64 -31.51
C ILE A 363 13.14 38.30 -30.94
N VAL A 364 13.01 38.32 -29.62
CA VAL A 364 11.73 38.33 -28.91
C VAL A 364 11.53 39.72 -28.32
N GLU A 365 10.38 40.35 -28.58
CA GLU A 365 9.97 41.63 -27.99
C GLU A 365 8.76 41.45 -27.07
N ASP A 366 8.76 42.19 -25.97
CA ASP A 366 7.77 42.27 -24.89
C ASP A 366 7.29 43.72 -24.71
N PHE A 367 6.00 43.94 -24.43
CA PHE A 367 5.37 45.25 -24.29
C PHE A 367 4.37 45.31 -23.11
N LYS A 368 4.67 46.10 -22.09
CA LYS A 368 3.87 46.21 -20.85
C LYS A 368 3.01 47.48 -20.78
N ASP A 369 1.69 47.32 -20.59
CA ASP A 369 0.73 48.43 -20.34
C ASP A 369 0.60 48.72 -18.83
N ILE A 370 0.87 49.96 -18.44
CA ILE A 370 0.96 50.39 -17.04
C ILE A 370 -0.29 51.15 -16.52
N THR A 371 -1.49 50.83 -17.04
CA THR A 371 -2.73 51.55 -16.70
C THR A 371 -3.43 51.10 -15.37
N GLY A 372 -3.59 49.80 -15.09
CA GLY A 372 -4.50 49.27 -14.04
C GLY A 372 -3.93 49.07 -12.61
N LEU A 373 -2.62 48.87 -12.47
CA LEU A 373 -1.94 48.71 -11.17
C LEU A 373 -2.22 49.89 -10.23
N LYS A 374 -2.50 51.05 -10.81
CA LYS A 374 -2.78 52.27 -10.06
C LYS A 374 -4.13 52.25 -9.29
N ASN A 375 -5.00 51.22 -9.40
CA ASN A 375 -6.38 51.23 -8.84
C ASN A 375 -6.76 50.23 -7.68
N ALA A 376 -6.24 49.00 -7.58
CA ALA A 376 -6.82 47.92 -6.73
C ALA A 376 -6.33 47.81 -5.26
N LYS A 377 -5.27 48.52 -4.86
CA LYS A 377 -4.61 48.39 -3.54
C LYS A 377 -5.51 48.75 -2.32
N LYS A 378 -6.78 49.10 -2.54
CA LYS A 378 -7.59 49.83 -1.57
C LYS A 378 -8.69 49.00 -0.87
N GLU A 379 -9.08 47.82 -1.35
CA GLU A 379 -10.39 47.21 -0.99
C GLU A 379 -10.34 45.99 -0.03
N ILE A 380 -9.18 45.34 0.15
CA ILE A 380 -9.07 44.02 0.82
C ILE A 380 -9.00 44.07 2.35
N GLN A 381 -8.62 45.21 2.93
CA GLN A 381 -8.32 45.27 4.37
C GLN A 381 -9.54 45.10 5.28
N ASP A 382 -10.75 45.01 4.74
CA ASP A 382 -11.99 45.17 5.51
C ASP A 382 -12.74 43.86 5.86
N LEU A 383 -12.58 42.76 5.11
CA LEU A 383 -13.44 41.57 5.27
C LEU A 383 -13.00 40.56 6.35
N GLN A 384 -11.70 40.48 6.68
CA GLN A 384 -11.13 39.43 7.55
C GLN A 384 -11.56 39.50 9.01
N ARG A 385 -11.98 40.67 9.48
CA ARG A 385 -12.31 40.86 10.91
C ARG A 385 -13.61 40.17 11.33
N TYR A 386 -14.46 39.74 10.40
CA TYR A 386 -15.84 39.32 10.68
C TYR A 386 -16.02 37.87 11.17
N TYR A 387 -15.32 36.86 10.62
CA TYR A 387 -15.63 35.43 10.84
C TYR A 387 -15.10 34.79 12.14
N ARG A 388 -13.95 35.26 12.66
CA ARG A 388 -13.32 34.66 13.87
C ARG A 388 -14.22 34.73 15.11
N GLY A 389 -15.19 35.64 15.14
CA GLY A 389 -16.09 35.81 16.27
C GLY A 389 -17.11 34.69 16.48
N LEU A 390 -17.39 33.83 15.50
CA LEU A 390 -18.54 32.91 15.56
C LEU A 390 -18.26 31.49 16.13
N ILE A 391 -17.00 31.01 16.16
CA ILE A 391 -16.66 29.62 16.55
C ILE A 391 -16.44 29.46 18.07
N GLU A 392 -15.95 30.50 18.74
CA GLU A 392 -15.52 30.45 20.14
C GLU A 392 -16.67 30.39 21.18
N ILE A 393 -17.95 30.51 20.78
CA ILE A 393 -19.10 30.65 21.72
C ILE A 393 -19.87 29.30 21.98
N ASN A 394 -19.51 28.18 21.35
CA ASN A 394 -20.27 26.90 21.46
C ASN A 394 -20.01 26.10 22.78
N LEU A 395 -21.05 25.42 23.33
CA LEU A 395 -21.07 24.78 24.66
C LEU A 395 -20.64 23.30 24.71
N ASP A 396 -20.79 22.53 23.63
CA ASP A 396 -20.30 21.15 23.56
C ASP A 396 -18.77 21.15 23.26
N PRO A 397 -17.98 20.15 23.70
CA PRO A 397 -16.55 20.05 23.39
C PRO A 397 -16.28 19.93 21.89
N LEU A 398 -15.72 20.97 21.26
CA LEU A 398 -15.42 20.99 19.83
C LEU A 398 -13.94 20.80 19.57
N VAL A 399 -13.63 19.83 18.72
CA VAL A 399 -12.28 19.49 18.30
C VAL A 399 -12.24 19.43 16.80
N THR A 400 -11.28 20.13 16.21
CA THR A 400 -10.85 19.88 14.84
C THR A 400 -9.61 19.02 14.90
N PHE A 401 -9.60 17.91 14.19
CA PHE A 401 -8.47 16.97 14.14
C PHE A 401 -8.34 16.44 12.73
N ASP A 402 -7.22 15.83 12.36
CA ASP A 402 -6.87 15.42 10.98
C ASP A 402 -7.24 13.96 10.65
N LYS A 403 -6.89 13.48 9.44
CA LYS A 403 -7.17 12.10 8.97
C LYS A 403 -6.44 10.99 9.74
N LYS A 404 -5.43 11.35 10.51
CA LYS A 404 -4.72 10.49 11.46
C LYS A 404 -5.18 10.76 12.88
N GLY A 405 -6.19 11.63 13.03
CA GLY A 405 -6.70 12.19 14.27
C GLY A 405 -5.76 13.01 15.05
N ILE A 406 -4.71 13.53 14.45
CA ILE A 406 -3.91 14.56 15.09
C ILE A 406 -4.77 15.82 15.23
N ILE A 407 -4.98 16.30 16.45
CA ILE A 407 -5.78 17.49 16.73
C ILE A 407 -5.13 18.73 16.10
N LEU A 408 -5.94 19.55 15.46
CA LEU A 408 -5.54 20.75 14.71
C LEU A 408 -5.89 22.04 15.46
N ASP A 409 -7.09 22.12 16.02
CA ASP A 409 -7.56 23.25 16.84
C ASP A 409 -8.78 22.81 17.66
N VAL A 410 -9.04 23.44 18.79
CA VAL A 410 -10.11 23.08 19.73
C VAL A 410 -10.78 24.31 20.30
N ASN A 411 -12.06 24.28 20.61
CA ASN A 411 -12.68 25.40 21.34
C ASN A 411 -12.42 25.31 22.86
N GLU A 412 -12.84 26.35 23.59
CA GLU A 412 -12.73 26.42 25.05
C GLU A 412 -13.44 25.28 25.83
N ALA A 413 -14.47 24.65 25.27
CA ALA A 413 -15.22 23.57 25.94
C ALA A 413 -14.43 22.24 26.01
N THR A 414 -13.59 21.97 24.99
CA THR A 414 -12.73 20.77 24.94
C THR A 414 -11.65 20.78 26.01
N ILE A 415 -11.07 21.94 26.28
CA ILE A 415 -10.01 22.13 27.29
C ILE A 415 -10.52 21.73 28.69
N LYS A 416 -11.78 22.07 28.99
CA LYS A 416 -12.42 21.79 30.29
C LYS A 416 -12.79 20.31 30.47
N ALA A 417 -13.30 19.67 29.42
CA ALA A 417 -13.72 18.25 29.48
C ALA A 417 -12.54 17.26 29.57
N THR A 418 -11.40 17.61 28.96
CA THR A 418 -10.19 16.76 28.96
C THR A 418 -9.23 17.09 30.11
N GLY A 419 -9.29 18.31 30.66
CA GLY A 419 -8.39 18.79 31.73
C GLY A 419 -6.96 19.07 31.26
N ARG A 420 -6.77 19.45 29.99
CA ARG A 420 -5.47 19.70 29.32
C ARG A 420 -5.54 20.99 28.48
N SER A 421 -4.43 21.76 28.36
CA SER A 421 -4.44 23.06 27.65
C SER A 421 -4.41 22.93 26.13
N ARG A 422 -4.74 24.01 25.39
CA ARG A 422 -4.85 24.03 23.92
C ARG A 422 -3.54 23.62 23.22
N GLU A 423 -2.42 24.12 23.73
CA GLU A 423 -1.08 23.81 23.21
C GLU A 423 -0.65 22.37 23.49
N GLU A 424 -1.19 21.69 24.51
CA GLU A 424 -0.91 20.28 24.84
C GLU A 424 -1.76 19.29 24.02
N LEU A 425 -2.89 19.75 23.49
CA LEU A 425 -3.83 18.94 22.71
C LEU A 425 -3.56 19.02 21.21
N ILE A 426 -3.11 20.14 20.68
CA ILE A 426 -2.83 20.27 19.24
C ILE A 426 -1.56 19.49 18.87
N GLY A 427 -1.62 18.72 17.78
CA GLY A 427 -0.51 17.90 17.30
C GLY A 427 -0.46 16.50 17.92
N THR A 428 -1.32 16.19 18.88
CA THR A 428 -1.43 14.85 19.48
C THR A 428 -2.64 14.09 18.93
N PRO A 429 -2.63 12.75 18.98
CA PRO A 429 -3.77 11.96 18.56
C PRO A 429 -4.99 12.23 19.44
N PHE A 430 -6.07 12.73 18.83
CA PHE A 430 -7.40 12.88 19.38
C PHE A 430 -7.87 11.62 20.11
N ALA A 431 -7.47 10.49 19.55
CA ALA A 431 -7.53 9.18 20.17
C ALA A 431 -7.20 9.21 21.67
N ASP A 432 -6.05 9.75 22.05
CA ASP A 432 -5.37 9.54 23.33
C ASP A 432 -6.15 10.04 24.56
N TYR A 433 -7.26 10.74 24.32
CA TYR A 433 -8.07 11.40 25.33
C TYR A 433 -9.38 10.67 25.64
N PHE A 434 -9.52 9.48 25.09
CA PHE A 434 -10.62 8.59 25.39
C PHE A 434 -10.06 7.38 26.09
N THR A 435 -10.81 6.84 27.05
CA THR A 435 -10.41 5.61 27.75
C THR A 435 -10.20 4.49 26.77
N ASP A 436 -10.93 4.62 25.66
CA ASP A 436 -10.81 3.87 24.45
C ASP A 436 -10.28 4.77 23.31
N PRO A 437 -8.94 4.87 23.16
CA PRO A 437 -8.32 5.80 22.25
C PRO A 437 -8.56 5.51 20.79
N GLU A 438 -8.53 4.26 20.39
CA GLU A 438 -8.73 3.97 18.98
C GLU A 438 -10.19 3.96 18.61
N LYS A 439 -11.14 3.67 19.53
CA LYS A 439 -12.55 3.95 19.25
C LYS A 439 -12.73 5.43 18.94
N ALA A 440 -12.02 6.29 19.67
CA ALA A 440 -11.98 7.70 19.36
C ALA A 440 -11.26 8.01 18.05
N GLN A 441 -10.06 7.48 17.79
CA GLN A 441 -9.36 7.59 16.51
C GLN A 441 -10.17 7.01 15.35
N LYS A 442 -11.08 6.08 15.62
CA LYS A 442 -12.06 5.59 14.66
C LYS A 442 -13.16 6.58 14.51
N GLY A 443 -13.65 7.21 15.57
CA GLY A 443 -14.47 8.40 15.42
C GLY A 443 -13.78 9.41 14.50
N VAL A 444 -12.46 9.56 14.59
CA VAL A 444 -11.71 10.37 13.64
C VAL A 444 -11.73 9.76 12.24
N ASN A 445 -11.20 8.57 12.03
CA ASN A 445 -11.11 8.01 10.69
C ASN A 445 -12.50 7.84 10.06
N LEU A 446 -13.52 7.59 10.88
CA LEU A 446 -14.92 7.38 10.53
C LEU A 446 -15.52 8.68 10.07
N VAL A 447 -15.45 9.73 10.88
CA VAL A 447 -15.99 10.99 10.39
C VAL A 447 -15.30 11.36 9.10
N PHE A 448 -13.98 11.17 9.02
CA PHE A 448 -13.18 11.38 7.83
C PHE A 448 -13.46 10.44 6.66
N GLY A 449 -14.08 9.30 6.92
CA GLY A 449 -14.52 8.35 5.92
C GLY A 449 -15.95 8.64 5.46
N ILE A 450 -16.92 8.67 6.38
CA ILE A 450 -18.35 8.84 6.10
C ILE A 450 -18.81 10.30 6.01
N GLY A 451 -17.92 11.23 6.30
CA GLY A 451 -18.16 12.65 6.26
C GLY A 451 -18.78 13.18 7.54
N GLU A 452 -19.87 12.63 8.01
CA GLU A 452 -20.43 13.07 9.29
C GLU A 452 -21.13 11.93 10.01
N PHE A 453 -21.17 12.03 11.33
CA PHE A 453 -21.93 11.14 12.16
C PHE A 453 -22.45 11.83 13.41
N TRP A 454 -23.43 11.17 13.99
CA TRP A 454 -24.11 11.63 15.19
C TRP A 454 -24.24 10.47 16.19
N ASN A 455 -24.20 10.78 17.49
CA ASN A 455 -24.30 9.92 18.65
C ASN A 455 -23.25 8.81 18.73
N TYR A 456 -22.00 9.16 18.44
CA TYR A 456 -20.87 8.24 18.46
C TYR A 456 -20.30 8.09 19.87
N GLU A 457 -20.79 7.08 20.59
CA GLU A 457 -20.55 6.95 22.02
C GLU A 457 -19.08 6.66 22.37
N LEU A 458 -18.37 7.65 22.92
CA LEU A 458 -16.99 7.58 23.37
C LEU A 458 -16.90 7.76 24.88
N VAL A 459 -16.13 6.91 25.54
CA VAL A 459 -15.87 7.11 26.96
C VAL A 459 -14.62 7.97 27.07
N MET A 460 -14.81 9.25 27.36
CA MET A 460 -13.74 10.23 27.45
C MET A 460 -12.98 10.03 28.76
N LYS A 461 -11.64 10.11 28.68
CA LYS A 461 -10.77 9.98 29.84
C LYS A 461 -10.19 11.33 30.21
N ALA A 462 -10.60 11.85 31.36
CA ALA A 462 -9.99 13.04 31.92
C ALA A 462 -8.61 12.73 32.53
N LYS A 463 -7.77 13.76 32.68
CA LYS A 463 -6.40 13.66 33.23
C LYS A 463 -6.36 13.10 34.68
N ASP A 464 -7.46 13.20 35.43
CA ASP A 464 -7.59 12.72 36.82
C ASP A 464 -8.06 11.25 36.94
N GLY A 465 -8.31 10.56 35.82
CA GLY A 465 -8.76 9.16 35.77
C GLY A 465 -10.27 8.98 35.65
N THR A 466 -11.05 10.08 35.64
CA THR A 466 -12.52 10.02 35.49
C THR A 466 -12.90 9.63 34.07
N GLU A 467 -13.78 8.64 33.94
CA GLU A 467 -14.27 8.09 32.68
C GLU A 467 -15.73 8.50 32.45
N ILE A 468 -16.02 9.18 31.33
CA ILE A 468 -17.33 9.78 31.05
C ILE A 468 -17.88 9.24 29.73
N ILE A 469 -19.03 8.55 29.77
CA ILE A 469 -19.67 8.00 28.56
C ILE A 469 -20.32 9.13 27.76
N VAL A 470 -19.61 9.73 26.81
CA VAL A 470 -20.08 10.77 25.87
C VAL A 470 -20.58 10.19 24.55
N ALA A 471 -21.34 10.95 23.77
CA ALA A 471 -21.90 10.67 22.46
C ALA A 471 -21.40 11.77 21.52
N TYR A 472 -20.50 11.39 20.63
CA TYR A 472 -19.69 12.24 19.78
C TYR A 472 -20.37 12.48 18.43
N ASN A 473 -20.39 13.70 17.95
CA ASN A 473 -20.92 14.06 16.65
C ASN A 473 -19.80 14.71 15.91
N ALA A 474 -19.31 14.04 14.89
CA ALA A 474 -18.24 14.57 14.12
C ALA A 474 -18.80 14.89 12.75
N SER A 475 -18.41 16.03 12.21
CA SER A 475 -18.51 16.29 10.80
C SER A 475 -17.16 16.75 10.32
N VAL A 476 -16.74 16.11 9.28
CA VAL A 476 -15.66 16.61 8.47
C VAL A 476 -15.97 18.03 8.02
N TYR A 477 -14.96 18.89 8.05
CA TYR A 477 -15.01 20.14 7.31
C TYR A 477 -13.90 20.10 6.29
N LYS A 478 -14.25 20.79 5.24
CA LYS A 478 -13.62 20.63 3.98
C LYS A 478 -13.18 22.03 3.55
N ASP A 479 -12.02 22.18 2.93
CA ASP A 479 -11.58 23.47 2.38
C ASP A 479 -12.44 23.89 1.18
N GLU A 480 -12.10 25.01 0.51
CA GLU A 480 -12.75 25.46 -0.73
C GLU A 480 -12.75 24.39 -1.86
N THR A 481 -12.03 23.26 -1.69
CA THR A 481 -11.99 22.10 -2.62
C THR A 481 -12.77 20.88 -2.15
N GLY A 482 -13.32 20.91 -0.93
CA GLY A 482 -14.17 19.83 -0.48
C GLY A 482 -13.43 18.57 0.00
N GLN A 483 -12.09 18.57 0.09
CA GLN A 483 -11.40 17.50 0.78
C GLN A 483 -11.49 17.73 2.27
N ILE A 484 -11.70 16.64 2.97
CA ILE A 484 -11.74 16.67 4.40
C ILE A 484 -10.35 17.06 4.91
N VAL A 485 -10.20 18.35 5.26
CA VAL A 485 -8.98 18.94 5.83
C VAL A 485 -8.84 18.46 7.26
N GLY A 486 -9.95 18.56 7.96
CA GLY A 486 -10.11 18.31 9.36
C GLY A 486 -11.50 17.72 9.57
N ALA A 487 -11.73 17.11 10.71
CA ALA A 487 -13.08 16.92 11.15
C ALA A 487 -13.27 17.65 12.43
N PHE A 488 -14.33 18.42 12.38
CA PHE A 488 -14.85 19.17 13.46
C PHE A 488 -15.82 18.26 14.22
N ALA A 489 -15.67 18.17 15.53
CA ALA A 489 -16.44 17.17 16.23
C ALA A 489 -16.72 17.52 17.70
N ALA A 490 -17.93 17.14 18.14
CA ALA A 490 -18.66 17.61 19.31
C ALA A 490 -19.03 16.46 20.27
N ALA A 491 -19.01 16.57 21.61
CA ALA A 491 -19.24 15.45 22.55
C ALA A 491 -20.39 15.63 23.59
N ARG A 492 -21.18 14.58 23.96
CA ARG A 492 -22.34 14.64 24.93
C ARG A 492 -22.57 13.42 25.89
N ASP A 493 -22.65 13.55 27.22
CA ASP A 493 -22.69 12.45 28.28
C ASP A 493 -24.03 11.66 28.54
N ILE A 494 -24.01 10.34 28.94
CA ILE A 494 -25.17 9.39 29.06
C ILE A 494 -25.21 8.22 30.13
N THR A 495 -24.60 8.26 31.34
CA THR A 495 -24.23 7.03 32.14
C THR A 495 -25.28 6.24 33.00
N GLU A 496 -26.21 6.82 33.79
CA GLU A 496 -26.92 6.10 34.91
C GLU A 496 -28.07 5.13 34.55
N ARG A 497 -28.69 5.27 33.37
CA ARG A 497 -30.00 4.64 33.08
C ARG A 497 -29.97 3.10 32.94
N LYS A 498 -28.81 2.44 32.98
CA LYS A 498 -28.66 1.15 32.31
C LYS A 498 -28.70 -0.14 33.14
N ASN A 499 -28.48 -0.17 34.45
CA ASN A 499 -27.96 -1.41 35.08
C ASN A 499 -28.96 -2.42 35.71
N ALA A 500 -30.24 -2.13 35.94
CA ALA A 500 -31.13 -2.98 36.79
C ALA A 500 -32.17 -3.86 36.05
N GLU A 501 -32.50 -3.56 34.79
CA GLU A 501 -33.48 -4.28 33.95
C GLU A 501 -33.00 -5.68 33.50
N ILE A 502 -31.91 -6.15 34.09
CA ILE A 502 -31.02 -7.14 33.49
C ILE A 502 -31.23 -8.56 34.05
N ALA A 503 -31.57 -8.80 35.33
CA ALA A 503 -31.40 -10.14 35.96
C ALA A 503 -32.54 -11.21 35.83
N LEU A 504 -33.83 -10.91 36.04
CA LEU A 504 -34.92 -11.94 35.98
C LEU A 504 -35.24 -12.39 34.55
N SER A 505 -34.92 -11.53 33.59
CA SER A 505 -34.87 -11.89 32.19
C SER A 505 -33.97 -13.12 31.98
N GLU A 506 -32.94 -13.36 32.81
CA GLU A 506 -31.83 -14.26 32.51
C GLU A 506 -32.15 -15.77 32.51
N SER A 507 -33.01 -16.34 33.38
CA SER A 507 -33.22 -17.81 33.43
C SER A 507 -34.30 -18.35 32.47
N LYS A 508 -35.39 -17.61 32.27
CA LYS A 508 -36.32 -17.90 31.16
C LYS A 508 -35.66 -17.63 29.83
N THR A 509 -34.81 -16.59 29.78
CA THR A 509 -33.84 -16.47 28.70
C THR A 509 -33.02 -17.74 28.64
N GLU A 510 -32.45 -18.33 29.70
CA GLU A 510 -31.54 -19.49 29.62
C GLU A 510 -32.07 -20.75 28.89
N LEU A 511 -33.29 -21.24 29.12
CA LEU A 511 -33.82 -22.44 28.41
C LEU A 511 -34.36 -22.14 27.00
N ASP A 512 -35.02 -21.00 26.84
CA ASP A 512 -35.31 -20.49 25.50
C ASP A 512 -33.98 -20.26 24.77
N LEU A 513 -32.95 -19.75 25.44
CA LEU A 513 -31.61 -19.55 24.94
C LEU A 513 -31.01 -20.90 24.56
N ILE A 514 -31.08 -21.97 25.34
CA ILE A 514 -30.54 -23.28 24.93
C ILE A 514 -31.18 -23.81 23.64
N PHE A 515 -32.51 -23.76 23.51
CA PHE A 515 -33.20 -24.16 22.28
C PHE A 515 -32.89 -23.18 21.12
N GLN A 516 -32.86 -21.88 21.40
CA GLN A 516 -32.57 -20.79 20.45
C GLN A 516 -31.10 -20.72 20.01
N ILE A 517 -30.15 -21.17 20.84
CA ILE A 517 -28.70 -21.23 20.59
C ILE A 517 -28.23 -22.61 20.13
N ALA A 518 -29.11 -23.61 20.09
CA ALA A 518 -28.78 -24.91 19.52
C ALA A 518 -28.16 -24.71 18.12
N ALA A 519 -27.01 -25.36 17.92
CA ALA A 519 -26.13 -25.07 16.78
C ALA A 519 -26.76 -25.45 15.43
N ASN A 520 -27.61 -26.47 15.39
CA ASN A 520 -28.36 -26.84 14.20
C ASN A 520 -29.69 -26.07 14.16
N ALA A 521 -30.16 -25.81 12.94
CA ALA A 521 -31.51 -25.29 12.76
C ALA A 521 -32.50 -26.39 13.17
N MET A 522 -33.48 -26.07 14.00
CA MET A 522 -34.45 -27.05 14.48
C MET A 522 -35.85 -26.50 14.33
N CYS A 523 -36.75 -27.35 13.84
CA CYS A 523 -38.17 -27.11 13.91
C CYS A 523 -38.91 -28.33 14.42
N VAL A 524 -40.08 -28.08 14.99
CA VAL A 524 -41.01 -29.11 15.41
C VAL A 524 -42.23 -28.98 14.54
N ILE A 525 -42.65 -30.09 13.96
CA ILE A 525 -43.73 -30.17 12.99
C ILE A 525 -44.76 -31.16 13.54
N ASP A 526 -46.04 -30.83 13.46
CA ASP A 526 -47.12 -31.74 13.86
C ASP A 526 -47.47 -32.78 12.78
N ALA A 527 -48.30 -33.76 13.12
CA ALA A 527 -48.72 -34.86 12.24
C ALA A 527 -49.50 -34.41 10.98
N ASP A 528 -49.96 -33.15 10.96
CA ASP A 528 -50.64 -32.50 9.84
C ASP A 528 -49.71 -31.55 9.06
N PHE A 529 -48.39 -31.63 9.27
CA PHE A 529 -47.36 -30.82 8.61
C PHE A 529 -47.30 -29.35 9.06
N ASN A 530 -47.95 -28.92 10.14
CA ASN A 530 -47.82 -27.54 10.62
C ASN A 530 -46.58 -27.37 11.49
N ILE A 531 -45.85 -26.28 11.31
CA ILE A 531 -44.71 -25.94 12.16
C ILE A 531 -45.23 -25.36 13.48
N ILE A 532 -44.92 -26.01 14.60
CA ILE A 532 -45.41 -25.63 15.92
C ILE A 532 -44.38 -24.88 16.75
N LYS A 533 -43.08 -25.09 16.51
CA LYS A 533 -42.00 -24.39 17.22
C LYS A 533 -40.71 -24.40 16.41
N VAL A 534 -39.93 -23.33 16.49
CA VAL A 534 -38.65 -23.19 15.77
C VAL A 534 -37.62 -22.48 16.63
N ASN A 535 -36.34 -22.80 16.42
CA ASN A 535 -35.25 -22.03 17.02
C ASN A 535 -34.77 -20.90 16.09
N LYS A 536 -34.03 -19.94 16.64
CA LYS A 536 -33.45 -18.81 15.89
C LYS A 536 -32.57 -19.31 14.74
N THR A 537 -31.88 -20.43 14.91
CA THR A 537 -31.07 -21.03 13.85
C THR A 537 -31.93 -21.45 12.66
N PHE A 538 -33.13 -21.99 12.88
CA PHE A 538 -34.11 -22.33 11.83
C PHE A 538 -34.79 -21.10 11.23
N ILE A 539 -35.21 -20.13 12.07
CA ILE A 539 -35.76 -18.84 11.59
C ILE A 539 -34.75 -18.14 10.67
N ARG A 540 -33.46 -18.17 10.99
CA ARG A 540 -32.38 -17.63 10.14
C ARG A 540 -32.17 -18.45 8.88
N LEU A 541 -32.16 -19.78 9.01
CA LEU A 541 -32.00 -20.68 7.86
C LEU A 541 -33.10 -20.42 6.82
N VAL A 542 -34.36 -20.42 7.25
CA VAL A 542 -35.54 -20.15 6.41
C VAL A 542 -35.66 -18.67 6.03
N GLY A 543 -35.14 -17.79 6.87
CA GLY A 543 -35.13 -16.32 6.74
C GLY A 543 -36.51 -15.71 6.56
N MET A 544 -37.49 -16.23 7.30
CA MET A 544 -38.80 -15.62 7.48
C MET A 544 -39.02 -15.34 8.96
N ASN A 545 -39.90 -14.39 9.25
CA ASN A 545 -40.25 -14.10 10.64
C ASN A 545 -41.10 -15.23 11.23
N GLU A 546 -40.86 -15.52 12.50
CA GLU A 546 -41.49 -16.60 13.26
C GLU A 546 -43.03 -16.57 13.17
N ASP A 547 -43.66 -15.40 13.27
CA ASP A 547 -45.12 -15.22 13.17
C ASP A 547 -45.72 -15.71 11.83
N LYS A 548 -44.90 -15.74 10.78
CA LYS A 548 -45.28 -16.23 9.45
C LYS A 548 -44.90 -17.69 9.21
N ILE A 549 -44.17 -18.30 10.14
CA ILE A 549 -43.71 -19.69 10.10
C ILE A 549 -44.61 -20.56 10.99
N ILE A 550 -44.84 -20.12 12.23
CA ILE A 550 -45.62 -20.85 13.21
C ILE A 550 -47.07 -21.00 12.74
N GLY A 551 -47.59 -22.23 12.81
CA GLY A 551 -48.92 -22.61 12.35
C GLY A 551 -49.05 -22.71 10.82
N LYS A 552 -47.99 -22.51 10.04
CA LYS A 552 -47.99 -22.76 8.60
C LYS A 552 -47.49 -24.17 8.27
N LYS A 553 -47.87 -24.66 7.09
CA LYS A 553 -47.39 -25.94 6.60
C LYS A 553 -45.89 -25.89 6.29
N CYS A 554 -45.12 -26.87 6.76
CA CYS A 554 -43.66 -26.88 6.67
C CYS A 554 -43.16 -26.77 5.23
N TYR A 555 -43.83 -27.44 4.29
CA TYR A 555 -43.49 -27.43 2.87
C TYR A 555 -43.81 -26.12 2.15
N ASN A 556 -44.60 -25.21 2.74
CA ASN A 556 -44.80 -23.86 2.22
C ASN A 556 -43.75 -22.87 2.73
N ILE A 557 -43.01 -23.25 3.77
CA ILE A 557 -42.04 -22.41 4.47
C ILE A 557 -40.60 -22.83 4.15
N PHE A 558 -40.32 -24.12 4.01
CA PHE A 558 -39.01 -24.63 3.65
C PHE A 558 -39.19 -25.88 2.77
N SER A 559 -39.52 -25.60 1.51
CA SER A 559 -39.89 -26.60 0.50
C SER A 559 -38.66 -27.34 -0.01
N GLY A 560 -38.83 -28.44 -0.72
CA GLY A 560 -37.75 -29.20 -1.34
C GLY A 560 -38.33 -30.25 -2.27
N GLU A 561 -37.52 -30.83 -3.14
CA GLU A 561 -38.01 -31.70 -4.23
C GLU A 561 -38.82 -32.91 -3.74
N CYS A 562 -38.57 -33.40 -2.52
CA CYS A 562 -39.25 -34.54 -1.92
C CYS A 562 -40.52 -34.20 -1.12
N CYS A 563 -40.85 -32.92 -0.90
CA CYS A 563 -41.97 -32.51 -0.06
C CYS A 563 -43.31 -33.00 -0.63
N HIS A 564 -44.19 -33.56 0.21
CA HIS A 564 -45.52 -34.08 -0.15
C HIS A 564 -45.52 -35.28 -1.11
N THR A 565 -44.37 -35.95 -1.26
CA THR A 565 -44.25 -37.23 -1.97
C THR A 565 -44.16 -38.39 -0.99
N LYS A 566 -44.11 -39.63 -1.48
CA LYS A 566 -43.87 -40.82 -0.63
C LYS A 566 -42.48 -40.81 0.04
N GLU A 567 -41.58 -39.93 -0.40
CA GLU A 567 -40.20 -39.78 0.08
C GLU A 567 -40.01 -38.60 1.06
N CYS A 568 -41.12 -38.02 1.53
CA CYS A 568 -41.09 -36.95 2.53
C CYS A 568 -40.78 -37.54 3.93
N PRO A 569 -39.87 -36.94 4.72
CA PRO A 569 -39.48 -37.48 6.03
C PRO A 569 -40.65 -37.74 6.98
N LEU A 570 -41.63 -36.82 7.04
CA LEU A 570 -42.84 -37.02 7.85
C LEU A 570 -43.67 -38.23 7.40
N GLU A 571 -43.79 -38.46 6.09
CA GLU A 571 -44.56 -39.57 5.52
C GLU A 571 -43.85 -40.93 5.65
N MET A 572 -42.52 -40.94 5.63
CA MET A 572 -41.70 -42.13 5.86
C MET A 572 -41.77 -42.56 7.33
N ILE A 573 -41.62 -41.61 8.26
CA ILE A 573 -41.70 -41.90 9.70
C ILE A 573 -43.11 -42.36 10.10
N LYS A 574 -44.14 -41.76 9.52
CA LYS A 574 -45.54 -42.15 9.73
C LYS A 574 -45.87 -43.56 9.21
N LYS A 575 -45.13 -44.09 8.23
CA LYS A 575 -45.30 -45.46 7.67
C LYS A 575 -44.48 -46.54 8.36
N GLY A 576 -43.69 -46.17 9.37
CA GLY A 576 -43.00 -47.12 10.25
C GLY A 576 -41.48 -46.99 10.29
N GLU A 577 -40.88 -45.94 9.71
CA GLU A 577 -39.46 -45.64 9.91
C GLU A 577 -39.23 -44.79 11.18
N GLU A 578 -38.17 -45.03 11.92
CA GLU A 578 -37.92 -44.30 13.19
C GLU A 578 -37.09 -43.03 12.99
N PHE A 579 -36.25 -42.99 11.95
CA PHE A 579 -35.30 -41.92 11.70
C PHE A 579 -34.97 -41.82 10.22
N VAL A 580 -34.85 -40.59 9.73
CA VAL A 580 -34.50 -40.33 8.32
C VAL A 580 -33.43 -39.26 8.27
N GLU A 581 -32.26 -39.62 7.72
CA GLU A 581 -31.16 -38.71 7.43
C GLU A 581 -30.91 -38.65 5.92
N ARG A 582 -30.78 -37.44 5.39
CA ARG A 582 -30.41 -37.26 3.98
C ARG A 582 -29.87 -35.87 3.68
N GLU A 583 -29.04 -35.82 2.65
CA GLU A 583 -28.70 -34.56 1.98
C GLU A 583 -29.84 -34.12 1.07
N SER A 584 -30.20 -32.84 1.15
CA SER A 584 -31.25 -32.26 0.32
C SER A 584 -30.98 -30.78 0.10
N VAL A 585 -31.50 -30.25 -1.00
CA VAL A 585 -31.62 -28.81 -1.18
C VAL A 585 -33.03 -28.41 -0.75
N LYS A 586 -33.12 -27.46 0.18
CA LYS A 586 -34.38 -26.86 0.59
C LYS A 586 -34.50 -25.48 0.01
N ILE A 587 -35.65 -25.21 -0.59
CA ILE A 587 -35.99 -23.97 -1.25
C ILE A 587 -36.87 -23.16 -0.32
N ARG A 588 -36.37 -21.98 0.02
CA ARG A 588 -37.08 -20.98 0.82
C ARG A 588 -38.21 -20.34 0.01
N PRO A 589 -39.15 -19.64 0.65
CA PRO A 589 -40.32 -19.09 -0.06
C PRO A 589 -39.99 -17.89 -0.94
N ASP A 590 -38.78 -17.34 -0.81
CA ASP A 590 -38.19 -16.33 -1.70
C ASP A 590 -37.47 -16.95 -2.92
N GLY A 591 -37.47 -18.28 -3.02
CA GLY A 591 -36.80 -19.04 -4.08
C GLY A 591 -35.34 -19.39 -3.79
N LYS A 592 -34.78 -19.01 -2.63
CA LYS A 592 -33.38 -19.26 -2.30
C LYS A 592 -33.16 -20.72 -1.89
N GLU A 593 -32.22 -21.37 -2.56
CA GLU A 593 -31.83 -22.75 -2.32
C GLU A 593 -30.76 -22.84 -1.22
N ILE A 594 -30.95 -23.77 -0.29
CA ILE A 594 -30.03 -24.03 0.82
C ILE A 594 -29.71 -25.53 0.88
N PRO A 595 -28.43 -25.91 0.68
CA PRO A 595 -28.00 -27.29 0.82
C PRO A 595 -27.86 -27.66 2.29
N ILE A 596 -28.55 -28.72 2.70
CA ILE A 596 -28.62 -29.14 4.09
C ILE A 596 -28.42 -30.66 4.22
N ILE A 597 -27.92 -31.08 5.36
CA ILE A 597 -28.21 -32.42 5.88
C ILE A 597 -29.44 -32.27 6.77
N LEU A 598 -30.49 -33.02 6.46
CA LEU A 598 -31.72 -33.07 7.24
C LEU A 598 -31.73 -34.36 8.03
N ASN A 599 -31.94 -34.27 9.34
CA ASN A 599 -32.36 -35.42 10.12
C ASN A 599 -33.73 -35.17 10.72
N ALA A 600 -34.58 -36.19 10.59
CA ALA A 600 -35.91 -36.19 11.16
C ALA A 600 -36.03 -37.32 12.17
N ALA A 601 -36.50 -36.98 13.36
CA ALA A 601 -36.78 -37.93 14.43
C ALA A 601 -38.22 -37.77 14.91
N ARG A 602 -38.76 -38.87 15.42
CA ARG A 602 -40.14 -38.94 15.91
C ARG A 602 -40.36 -38.06 17.14
N PHE A 603 -41.45 -37.30 17.17
CA PHE A 603 -41.88 -36.49 18.31
C PHE A 603 -43.16 -37.09 18.88
N ASP A 604 -42.98 -37.82 19.98
CA ASP A 604 -44.05 -38.48 20.70
C ASP A 604 -44.31 -37.81 22.03
N ARG A 605 -45.55 -37.93 22.49
CA ARG A 605 -45.91 -37.68 23.88
C ARG A 605 -46.74 -38.85 24.35
N ASP A 606 -46.28 -39.51 25.41
CA ASP A 606 -46.95 -40.67 25.99
C ASP A 606 -47.25 -41.78 24.94
N ASP A 607 -46.27 -42.09 24.09
CA ASP A 607 -46.30 -43.05 22.96
C ASP A 607 -47.31 -42.73 21.84
N GLU A 608 -47.99 -41.59 21.88
CA GLU A 608 -48.82 -41.08 20.80
C GLU A 608 -48.00 -40.17 19.86
N PHE A 609 -48.07 -40.46 18.55
CA PHE A 609 -47.38 -39.69 17.53
C PHE A 609 -47.99 -38.30 17.37
N LEU A 610 -47.29 -37.27 17.87
CA LEU A 610 -47.70 -35.88 17.72
C LEU A 610 -47.10 -35.23 16.47
N GLY A 611 -45.94 -35.71 16.01
CA GLY A 611 -45.27 -35.21 14.82
C GLY A 611 -43.79 -35.57 14.79
N ILE A 612 -42.95 -34.68 14.27
CA ILE A 612 -41.51 -34.89 14.18
C ILE A 612 -40.72 -33.66 14.62
N VAL A 613 -39.53 -33.88 15.16
CA VAL A 613 -38.50 -32.86 15.27
C VAL A 613 -37.55 -33.05 14.10
N GLU A 614 -37.35 -31.99 13.34
CA GLU A 614 -36.36 -31.97 12.28
C GLU A 614 -35.22 -31.05 12.70
N ASP A 615 -34.01 -31.56 12.62
CA ASP A 615 -32.80 -30.76 12.67
C ASP A 615 -32.16 -30.69 11.28
N PHE A 616 -31.68 -29.50 10.96
CA PHE A 616 -31.13 -29.16 9.67
C PHE A 616 -29.74 -28.63 9.93
N LYS A 617 -28.76 -29.42 9.52
CA LYS A 617 -27.37 -29.00 9.54
C LYS A 617 -27.08 -28.35 8.20
N ASP A 618 -26.95 -27.03 8.24
CA ASP A 618 -26.52 -26.26 7.09
C ASP A 618 -25.07 -26.62 6.77
N ILE A 619 -24.88 -27.34 5.68
CA ILE A 619 -23.55 -27.72 5.19
C ILE A 619 -22.97 -26.66 4.26
N THR A 620 -23.60 -25.50 4.14
CA THR A 620 -23.04 -24.34 3.42
C THR A 620 -21.67 -23.99 3.97
N GLY A 621 -21.44 -24.05 5.29
CA GLY A 621 -20.14 -23.79 5.92
C GLY A 621 -19.06 -24.82 5.60
N LEU A 622 -19.40 -26.12 5.60
CA LEU A 622 -18.47 -27.19 5.18
C LEU A 622 -18.18 -27.10 3.68
N LYS A 623 -19.22 -26.83 2.88
CA LYS A 623 -19.09 -26.60 1.45
C LYS A 623 -18.34 -25.31 1.14
N ARG A 624 -18.39 -24.27 2.01
CA ARG A 624 -17.63 -22.99 2.02
C ARG A 624 -16.25 -23.05 2.64
N ALA A 625 -15.93 -24.02 3.48
CA ALA A 625 -14.55 -24.27 3.94
C ALA A 625 -13.79 -25.13 2.92
N LYS A 626 -14.50 -26.08 2.31
CA LYS A 626 -14.24 -26.64 0.97
C LYS A 626 -14.75 -25.72 -0.15
N LYS A 627 -15.14 -24.48 0.22
CA LYS A 627 -15.20 -23.27 -0.60
C LYS A 627 -14.30 -22.08 -0.11
N GLU A 628 -13.25 -22.31 0.66
CA GLU A 628 -12.21 -21.33 1.02
C GLU A 628 -10.80 -21.89 0.84
N ILE A 629 -10.58 -23.20 0.95
CA ILE A 629 -9.32 -23.91 0.72
C ILE A 629 -8.85 -23.87 -0.75
N GLN A 630 -9.61 -24.33 -1.75
CA GLN A 630 -9.31 -24.12 -3.19
C GLN A 630 -9.21 -22.62 -3.56
N ASP A 631 -9.48 -21.68 -2.65
CA ASP A 631 -9.54 -20.24 -2.95
C ASP A 631 -8.52 -19.43 -2.29
N LEU A 632 -8.15 -19.81 -1.09
CA LEU A 632 -6.82 -19.58 -0.62
C LEU A 632 -5.85 -20.21 -1.63
N GLN A 633 -6.14 -21.36 -2.25
CA GLN A 633 -5.30 -21.89 -3.34
C GLN A 633 -5.38 -21.03 -4.63
N ARG A 634 -6.57 -20.57 -5.06
CA ARG A 634 -6.71 -19.65 -6.23
C ARG A 634 -6.19 -18.24 -5.94
N TYR A 635 -6.32 -17.75 -4.72
CA TYR A 635 -5.80 -16.48 -4.18
C TYR A 635 -4.28 -16.53 -4.10
N ASN A 636 -3.71 -17.56 -3.48
CA ASN A 636 -2.26 -17.76 -3.42
C ASN A 636 -1.66 -17.87 -4.82
N ARG A 637 -2.36 -18.54 -5.75
CA ARG A 637 -1.97 -18.53 -7.17
C ARG A 637 -2.05 -17.09 -7.71
N GLY A 638 -3.12 -16.34 -7.46
CA GLY A 638 -3.20 -14.93 -7.83
C GLY A 638 -2.05 -14.06 -7.29
N LEU A 639 -1.63 -14.24 -6.04
CA LEU A 639 -0.55 -13.46 -5.39
C LEU A 639 0.79 -13.58 -6.11
N ILE A 640 1.14 -14.80 -6.54
CA ILE A 640 2.39 -15.10 -7.23
C ILE A 640 2.29 -14.77 -8.73
N GLU A 641 1.12 -14.99 -9.35
CA GLU A 641 0.90 -14.81 -10.81
C GLU A 641 0.77 -13.36 -11.25
N VAL A 642 0.37 -12.43 -10.38
CA VAL A 642 0.17 -11.00 -10.73
C VAL A 642 1.49 -10.22 -10.80
N ASN A 643 2.56 -10.72 -10.18
CA ASN A 643 3.85 -10.04 -10.21
C ASN A 643 4.46 -10.10 -11.62
N LEU A 644 4.84 -8.93 -12.14
CA LEU A 644 5.46 -8.81 -13.47
C LEU A 644 6.92 -9.28 -13.49
N ASP A 645 7.56 -9.33 -12.33
CA ASP A 645 8.93 -9.83 -12.19
C ASP A 645 8.87 -11.37 -12.01
N PRO A 646 9.80 -12.14 -12.62
CA PRO A 646 9.98 -13.55 -12.34
C PRO A 646 10.10 -13.85 -10.83
N LEU A 647 9.12 -14.58 -10.30
CA LEU A 647 9.10 -15.07 -8.92
C LEU A 647 9.28 -16.58 -8.88
N LEU A 648 10.04 -17.04 -7.90
CA LEU A 648 10.22 -18.46 -7.61
C LEU A 648 10.52 -18.71 -6.14
N THR A 649 10.27 -19.94 -5.69
CA THR A 649 10.67 -20.42 -4.36
C THR A 649 11.59 -21.63 -4.50
N PHE A 650 12.52 -21.81 -3.57
CA PHE A 650 13.39 -22.99 -3.53
C PHE A 650 13.78 -23.42 -2.10
N ASP A 651 14.18 -24.67 -1.95
CA ASP A 651 14.59 -25.26 -0.67
C ASP A 651 16.05 -24.94 -0.29
N LYS A 652 16.52 -25.45 0.86
CA LYS A 652 17.92 -25.29 1.32
C LYS A 652 19.00 -25.79 0.35
N LYS A 653 18.62 -26.62 -0.63
CA LYS A 653 19.52 -27.19 -1.64
C LYS A 653 19.45 -26.44 -2.97
N GLY A 654 18.65 -25.38 -3.05
CA GLY A 654 18.44 -24.63 -4.30
C GLY A 654 17.49 -25.31 -5.27
N ILE A 655 16.68 -26.29 -4.82
CA ILE A 655 15.69 -26.96 -5.66
C ILE A 655 14.41 -26.11 -5.72
N ILE A 656 13.99 -25.76 -6.93
CA ILE A 656 12.79 -24.94 -7.16
C ILE A 656 11.54 -25.69 -6.70
N LEU A 657 10.75 -25.05 -5.83
CA LEU A 657 9.51 -25.57 -5.28
C LEU A 657 8.28 -25.06 -6.03
N ASP A 658 8.30 -23.80 -6.47
CA ASP A 658 7.23 -23.19 -7.26
C ASP A 658 7.73 -21.93 -8.02
N VAL A 659 7.00 -21.51 -9.06
CA VAL A 659 7.32 -20.38 -9.96
C VAL A 659 6.06 -19.64 -10.40
N ASN A 660 6.16 -18.37 -10.83
CA ASN A 660 5.06 -17.64 -11.51
C ASN A 660 5.14 -17.68 -13.05
N GLU A 661 4.10 -17.20 -13.73
CA GLU A 661 4.04 -17.05 -15.19
C GLU A 661 5.13 -16.14 -15.75
N ALA A 662 5.55 -15.11 -15.01
CA ALA A 662 6.68 -14.27 -15.42
C ALA A 662 7.99 -15.07 -15.51
N THR A 663 8.21 -16.02 -14.59
CA THR A 663 9.35 -16.95 -14.63
C THR A 663 9.25 -17.93 -15.81
N ILE A 664 8.06 -18.43 -16.12
CA ILE A 664 7.81 -19.28 -17.31
C ILE A 664 8.18 -18.52 -18.59
N LYS A 665 7.76 -17.26 -18.72
CA LYS A 665 8.09 -16.40 -19.87
C LYS A 665 9.57 -16.05 -19.93
N ALA A 666 10.18 -15.70 -18.81
CA ALA A 666 11.60 -15.34 -18.73
C ALA A 666 12.53 -16.51 -19.02
N THR A 667 12.13 -17.74 -18.69
CA THR A 667 12.92 -18.96 -18.94
C THR A 667 12.53 -19.68 -20.23
N GLY A 668 11.34 -19.41 -20.77
CA GLY A 668 10.77 -20.13 -21.91
C GLY A 668 10.50 -21.61 -21.64
N ARG A 669 10.29 -21.98 -20.37
CA ARG A 669 10.05 -23.35 -19.91
C ARG A 669 8.77 -23.46 -19.12
N THR A 670 8.11 -24.60 -19.23
CA THR A 670 6.87 -24.89 -18.50
C THR A 670 7.13 -25.03 -17.00
N ARG A 671 6.11 -24.80 -16.18
CA ARG A 671 6.19 -24.93 -14.72
C ARG A 671 6.65 -26.33 -14.31
N GLU A 672 6.15 -27.36 -14.98
CA GLU A 672 6.48 -28.77 -14.73
C GLU A 672 7.94 -29.09 -15.05
N GLU A 673 8.55 -28.37 -15.99
CA GLU A 673 9.99 -28.49 -16.31
C GLU A 673 10.89 -27.76 -15.29
N LEU A 674 10.35 -26.78 -14.57
CA LEU A 674 11.10 -25.94 -13.62
C LEU A 674 11.05 -26.50 -12.19
N ILE A 675 9.88 -26.97 -11.73
CA ILE A 675 9.71 -27.50 -10.37
C ILE A 675 10.55 -28.78 -10.19
N GLY A 676 11.26 -28.88 -9.06
CA GLY A 676 12.12 -30.02 -8.73
C GLY A 676 13.52 -29.97 -9.36
N THR A 677 13.86 -28.90 -10.08
CA THR A 677 15.18 -28.70 -10.69
C THR A 677 15.99 -27.65 -9.93
N LEU A 678 17.31 -27.60 -10.18
CA LEU A 678 18.21 -26.65 -9.50
C LEU A 678 18.05 -25.24 -10.08
N PHE A 679 17.86 -24.27 -9.19
CA PHE A 679 17.78 -22.84 -9.51
C PHE A 679 18.94 -22.36 -10.39
N ALA A 680 20.17 -22.80 -10.09
CA ALA A 680 21.37 -22.35 -10.77
C ALA A 680 21.44 -22.73 -12.26
N ASP A 681 20.70 -23.76 -12.70
CA ASP A 681 20.74 -24.26 -14.08
C ASP A 681 20.12 -23.29 -15.10
N TYR A 682 19.34 -22.32 -14.63
CA TYR A 682 18.61 -21.35 -15.45
C TYR A 682 19.36 -20.02 -15.64
N PHE A 683 20.60 -19.94 -15.17
CA PHE A 683 21.45 -18.76 -15.29
C PHE A 683 22.65 -19.02 -16.20
N THR A 684 23.18 -17.97 -16.82
CA THR A 684 24.39 -18.12 -17.66
C THR A 684 25.65 -18.44 -16.87
N ASP A 685 25.67 -18.11 -15.57
CA ASP A 685 26.73 -18.47 -14.62
C ASP A 685 26.13 -19.20 -13.40
N PRO A 686 26.06 -20.55 -13.46
CA PRO A 686 25.55 -21.35 -12.35
C PRO A 686 26.36 -21.23 -11.06
N LYS A 687 27.67 -20.91 -11.13
CA LYS A 687 28.48 -20.73 -9.92
C LYS A 687 28.09 -19.45 -9.18
N ASN A 688 27.87 -18.37 -9.92
CA ASN A 688 27.40 -17.12 -9.34
C ASN A 688 25.96 -17.25 -8.79
N ALA A 689 25.09 -18.00 -9.48
CA ALA A 689 23.75 -18.29 -8.98
C ALA A 689 23.75 -19.12 -7.69
N ASN A 690 24.59 -20.16 -7.58
CA ASN A 690 24.75 -20.92 -6.34
C ASN A 690 25.30 -20.06 -5.19
N LYS A 691 26.24 -19.15 -5.49
CA LYS A 691 26.73 -18.20 -4.49
C LYS A 691 25.62 -17.27 -3.98
N ALA A 692 24.69 -16.87 -4.85
CA ALA A 692 23.51 -16.10 -4.44
C ALA A 692 22.59 -16.88 -3.48
N VAL A 693 22.43 -18.20 -3.72
CA VAL A 693 21.69 -19.10 -2.83
C VAL A 693 22.37 -19.19 -1.46
N GLU A 694 23.69 -19.40 -1.41
CA GLU A 694 24.44 -19.45 -0.15
C GLU A 694 24.33 -18.13 0.64
N LEU A 695 24.55 -17.01 -0.04
CA LEU A 695 24.49 -15.67 0.57
C LEU A 695 23.14 -15.34 1.17
N VAL A 696 22.03 -15.82 0.58
CA VAL A 696 20.70 -15.54 1.13
C VAL A 696 20.42 -16.34 2.39
N PHE A 697 20.93 -17.58 2.49
CA PHE A 697 20.79 -18.38 3.71
C PHE A 697 21.70 -17.88 4.83
N GLU A 698 22.89 -17.36 4.51
CA GLU A 698 23.79 -16.74 5.49
C GLU A 698 23.26 -15.39 5.98
N ASN A 699 22.88 -14.50 5.06
CA ASN A 699 22.51 -13.11 5.39
C ASN A 699 21.01 -12.93 5.65
N LYS A 700 20.19 -13.99 5.51
CA LYS A 700 18.72 -14.02 5.59
C LYS A 700 18.00 -13.23 4.49
N GLU A 701 18.65 -12.26 3.88
CA GLU A 701 18.20 -11.54 2.70
C GLU A 701 19.37 -11.20 1.77
N ILE A 702 19.07 -11.04 0.49
CA ILE A 702 19.98 -10.52 -0.52
C ILE A 702 19.20 -9.56 -1.42
N ARG A 703 19.83 -8.44 -1.77
CA ARG A 703 19.23 -7.39 -2.60
C ARG A 703 20.16 -7.01 -3.74
N ASP A 704 19.55 -6.67 -4.87
CA ASP A 704 20.16 -6.19 -6.11
C ASP A 704 21.32 -7.08 -6.61
N TYR A 705 21.22 -8.38 -6.40
CA TYR A 705 22.28 -9.31 -6.80
C TYR A 705 22.20 -9.58 -8.30
N GLU A 706 23.19 -9.16 -9.08
CA GLU A 706 23.11 -9.28 -10.54
C GLU A 706 23.28 -10.74 -11.00
N LEU A 707 22.28 -11.22 -11.76
CA LEU A 707 22.30 -12.50 -12.45
C LEU A 707 21.83 -12.33 -13.90
N ILE A 708 22.07 -13.32 -14.74
CA ILE A 708 21.61 -13.32 -16.14
C ILE A 708 20.84 -14.61 -16.37
N ILE A 709 19.52 -14.49 -16.54
CA ILE A 709 18.64 -15.61 -16.87
C ILE A 709 18.93 -16.05 -18.30
N LYS A 710 18.98 -17.36 -18.50
CA LYS A 710 19.15 -17.99 -19.81
C LYS A 710 17.86 -18.72 -20.19
N ALA A 711 17.13 -18.16 -21.15
CA ALA A 711 15.92 -18.77 -21.68
C ALA A 711 16.22 -19.94 -22.63
N ARG A 712 15.22 -20.80 -22.87
CA ARG A 712 15.31 -21.99 -23.75
C ARG A 712 15.62 -21.65 -25.20
N ASP A 713 15.16 -20.50 -25.68
CA ASP A 713 15.40 -19.96 -27.03
C ASP A 713 16.80 -19.32 -27.18
N GLY A 714 17.57 -19.23 -26.09
CA GLY A 714 18.89 -18.60 -26.04
C GLY A 714 18.87 -17.13 -25.64
N THR A 715 17.70 -16.53 -25.40
CA THR A 715 17.56 -15.16 -24.91
C THR A 715 18.24 -15.01 -23.55
N LYS A 716 18.95 -13.90 -23.36
CA LYS A 716 19.65 -13.56 -22.11
C LYS A 716 19.05 -12.30 -21.52
N THR A 717 18.54 -12.40 -20.30
CA THR A 717 17.92 -11.28 -19.60
C THR A 717 18.75 -10.95 -18.38
N THR A 718 19.20 -9.69 -18.27
CA THR A 718 19.96 -9.25 -17.09
C THR A 718 18.99 -8.89 -16.00
N VAL A 719 19.08 -9.55 -14.85
CA VAL A 719 18.15 -9.39 -13.74
C VAL A 719 18.87 -8.98 -12.46
N ALA A 720 18.21 -8.15 -11.67
CA ALA A 720 18.54 -7.91 -10.27
C ALA A 720 17.76 -8.92 -9.41
N TYR A 721 18.49 -9.83 -8.78
CA TYR A 721 17.97 -10.89 -7.95
C TYR A 721 17.86 -10.45 -6.50
N ASN A 722 16.63 -10.49 -5.97
CA ASN A 722 16.29 -10.19 -4.59
C ASN A 722 15.70 -11.45 -3.97
N ALA A 723 16.19 -11.85 -2.81
CA ALA A 723 15.67 -13.03 -2.15
C ALA A 723 15.72 -12.92 -0.64
N SER A 724 14.85 -13.66 0.04
CA SER A 724 14.81 -13.73 1.50
C SER A 724 14.33 -15.10 1.99
N VAL A 725 14.73 -15.45 3.20
CA VAL A 725 14.38 -16.75 3.82
C VAL A 725 13.02 -16.68 4.51
N TYR A 726 12.23 -17.74 4.43
CA TYR A 726 11.02 -17.93 5.25
C TYR A 726 11.19 -19.12 6.21
N LYS A 727 10.52 -19.05 7.36
CA LYS A 727 10.70 -19.96 8.51
C LYS A 727 9.43 -20.70 8.90
N ASP A 728 9.57 -21.87 9.51
CA ASP A 728 8.48 -22.63 10.13
C ASP A 728 8.13 -22.11 11.54
N GLU A 729 7.16 -22.76 12.17
CA GLU A 729 6.74 -22.49 13.55
C GLU A 729 7.82 -22.64 14.60
N ALA A 730 8.78 -23.53 14.41
CA ALA A 730 9.92 -23.72 15.30
C ALA A 730 10.98 -22.62 15.13
N GLY A 731 10.82 -21.74 14.13
CA GLY A 731 11.76 -20.69 13.80
C GLY A 731 12.90 -21.17 12.89
N GLU A 732 12.81 -22.39 12.38
CA GLU A 732 13.77 -22.98 11.46
C GLU A 732 13.50 -22.49 10.05
N ILE A 733 14.56 -22.18 9.30
CA ILE A 733 14.45 -21.74 7.91
C ILE A 733 13.91 -22.92 7.07
N VAL A 734 12.87 -22.71 6.28
CA VAL A 734 12.21 -23.73 5.44
C VAL A 734 12.65 -23.62 3.99
N GLY A 735 12.78 -22.40 3.48
CA GLY A 735 13.15 -22.14 2.09
C GLY A 735 13.38 -20.66 1.83
N VAL A 736 13.52 -20.33 0.55
CA VAL A 736 13.78 -18.97 0.07
C VAL A 736 12.71 -18.57 -0.91
N PHE A 737 12.27 -17.33 -0.78
CA PHE A 737 11.51 -16.62 -1.79
C PHE A 737 12.42 -15.71 -2.57
N ALA A 738 12.31 -15.73 -3.90
CA ALA A 738 13.15 -14.96 -4.79
C ALA A 738 12.37 -14.26 -5.90
N ALA A 739 12.75 -13.01 -6.16
CA ALA A 739 12.27 -12.17 -7.24
C ALA A 739 13.44 -11.72 -8.12
N ALA A 740 13.32 -11.88 -9.43
CA ALA A 740 14.32 -11.44 -10.39
C ALA A 740 13.75 -10.30 -11.25
N ARG A 741 14.18 -9.07 -10.98
CA ARG A 741 13.71 -7.87 -11.69
C ARG A 741 14.54 -7.64 -12.95
N ASP A 742 13.91 -7.50 -14.12
CA ASP A 742 14.62 -7.17 -15.35
C ASP A 742 15.20 -5.75 -15.28
N ILE A 743 16.53 -5.64 -15.43
CA ILE A 743 17.26 -4.37 -15.42
C ILE A 743 17.91 -4.06 -16.77
N THR A 744 17.52 -4.76 -17.84
CA THR A 744 18.15 -4.66 -19.16
C THR A 744 18.01 -3.25 -19.75
N GLU A 745 16.80 -2.65 -19.75
CA GLU A 745 16.60 -1.27 -20.21
C GLU A 745 17.34 -0.26 -19.33
N ARG A 746 17.30 -0.43 -18.00
CA ARG A 746 18.01 0.45 -17.07
C ARG A 746 19.52 0.43 -17.33
N LYS A 747 20.10 -0.75 -17.60
CA LYS A 747 21.52 -0.87 -17.98
C LYS A 747 21.79 -0.22 -19.33
N ARG A 748 20.92 -0.41 -20.32
CA ARG A 748 21.09 0.22 -21.64
C ARG A 748 21.07 1.75 -21.55
N SER A 749 20.10 2.34 -20.84
CA SER A 749 20.03 3.79 -20.63
C SER A 749 21.22 4.31 -19.83
N LYS A 750 21.66 3.59 -18.78
CA LYS A 750 22.86 3.95 -18.03
C LYS A 750 24.13 3.88 -18.89
N GLN A 751 24.22 2.88 -19.77
CA GLN A 751 25.34 2.73 -20.70
C GLN A 751 25.33 3.81 -21.77
N GLU A 752 24.18 4.15 -22.36
CA GLU A 752 24.05 5.25 -23.32
C GLU A 752 24.42 6.61 -22.70
N LEU A 753 24.03 6.84 -21.43
CA LEU A 753 24.45 8.01 -20.67
C LEU A 753 25.96 8.02 -20.43
N GLN A 754 26.53 6.89 -19.99
CA GLN A 754 27.99 6.76 -19.79
C GLN A 754 28.78 6.92 -21.09
N ASP A 755 28.27 6.40 -22.21
CA ASP A 755 28.90 6.54 -23.52
C ASP A 755 28.80 7.99 -24.03
N THR A 756 27.71 8.69 -23.71
CA THR A 756 27.55 10.13 -23.99
C THR A 756 28.51 10.96 -23.14
N ILE A 757 28.63 10.66 -21.85
CA ILE A 757 29.61 11.30 -20.95
C ILE A 757 31.03 11.03 -21.45
N LYS A 758 31.39 9.79 -21.79
CA LYS A 758 32.70 9.45 -22.36
C LYS A 758 32.97 10.17 -23.69
N ARG A 759 31.95 10.37 -24.54
CA ARG A 759 32.09 11.15 -25.78
C ARG A 759 32.36 12.62 -25.49
N LEU A 760 31.69 13.20 -24.50
CA LEU A 760 31.93 14.57 -24.04
C LEU A 760 33.33 14.71 -23.41
N GLU A 761 33.74 13.75 -22.58
CA GLU A 761 35.08 13.68 -21.98
C GLU A 761 36.20 13.47 -23.03
N ALA A 762 35.95 12.67 -24.07
CA ALA A 762 36.89 12.51 -25.18
C ALA A 762 36.98 13.78 -26.04
N TYR A 763 35.89 14.54 -26.15
CA TYR A 763 35.88 15.83 -26.83
C TYR A 763 36.67 16.88 -26.05
N THR A 764 36.45 17.00 -24.74
CA THR A 764 37.24 17.89 -23.87
C THR A 764 38.71 17.45 -23.78
N GLY A 765 38.98 16.14 -23.74
CA GLY A 765 40.34 15.58 -23.79
C GLY A 765 41.08 15.90 -25.10
N ARG A 766 40.40 15.86 -26.25
CA ARG A 766 40.98 16.28 -27.54
C ARG A 766 41.28 17.78 -27.59
N VAL A 767 40.40 18.61 -27.04
CA VAL A 767 40.62 20.06 -26.92
C VAL A 767 41.85 20.34 -26.04
N ASN A 768 41.97 19.65 -24.91
CA ASN A 768 43.12 19.80 -24.01
C ASN A 768 44.43 19.27 -24.62
N SER A 769 44.41 18.13 -25.32
CA SER A 769 45.58 17.61 -26.04
C SER A 769 46.04 18.55 -27.14
N LEU A 770 45.11 19.13 -27.92
CA LEU A 770 45.42 20.10 -28.96
C LEU A 770 46.11 21.34 -28.33
N MET A 771 45.65 21.77 -27.16
CA MET A 771 46.28 22.87 -26.44
C MET A 771 47.68 22.55 -25.93
N VAL A 772 47.92 21.34 -25.41
CA VAL A 772 49.26 20.93 -24.94
C VAL A 772 50.23 20.88 -26.12
N THR A 773 49.81 20.35 -27.28
CA THR A 773 50.65 20.36 -28.50
C THR A 773 50.95 21.78 -28.97
N ILE A 774 49.96 22.69 -28.94
CA ILE A 774 50.17 24.11 -29.26
C ILE A 774 51.19 24.73 -28.27
N LEU A 775 51.11 24.40 -26.99
CA LEU A 775 52.05 24.87 -25.96
C LEU A 775 53.47 24.32 -26.12
N GLU A 776 53.63 23.06 -26.51
CA GLU A 776 54.93 22.44 -26.78
C GLU A 776 55.59 23.05 -28.03
N GLU A 777 54.83 23.25 -29.12
CA GLU A 777 55.34 23.93 -30.32
C GLU A 777 55.78 25.37 -30.04
N ILE A 778 55.03 26.07 -29.18
CA ILE A 778 55.38 27.42 -28.70
C ILE A 778 56.70 27.43 -27.91
N SER A 779 56.98 26.37 -27.14
CA SER A 779 58.18 26.24 -26.32
C SER A 779 59.44 25.93 -27.13
N ASP A 780 59.30 25.14 -28.21
CA ASP A 780 60.45 24.63 -28.97
C ASP A 780 60.97 25.64 -30.00
N VAL A 781 60.10 26.55 -30.45
CA VAL A 781 60.48 27.71 -31.25
C VAL A 781 60.85 28.83 -30.28
N LYS A 782 62.03 29.45 -30.41
CA LYS A 782 62.39 30.70 -29.69
C LYS A 782 61.57 31.87 -30.23
N THR A 783 60.26 31.74 -30.19
CA THR A 783 59.28 32.66 -30.75
C THR A 783 59.12 33.84 -29.81
N LYS A 784 59.48 35.04 -30.27
CA LYS A 784 59.29 36.28 -29.50
C LYS A 784 57.83 36.74 -29.48
N ALA A 785 56.97 36.19 -30.35
CA ALA A 785 55.54 36.48 -30.38
C ALA A 785 54.70 35.29 -30.87
N ILE A 786 53.49 35.15 -30.31
CA ILE A 786 52.54 34.07 -30.60
C ILE A 786 51.21 34.73 -30.92
N ILE A 787 50.60 34.36 -32.05
CA ILE A 787 49.29 34.91 -32.46
C ILE A 787 48.23 33.81 -32.35
N LEU A 788 47.18 34.04 -31.56
CA LEU A 788 46.05 33.14 -31.40
C LEU A 788 44.79 33.81 -31.96
N ASP A 789 44.32 33.35 -33.12
CA ASP A 789 43.09 33.87 -33.72
C ASP A 789 41.89 33.03 -33.31
N ILE A 790 40.98 33.62 -32.55
CA ILE A 790 39.78 32.95 -32.02
C ILE A 790 38.52 33.37 -32.77
N THR A 791 38.67 33.98 -33.94
CA THR A 791 37.57 34.42 -34.79
C THR A 791 36.64 33.24 -35.13
N GLY A 792 35.38 33.31 -34.67
CA GLY A 792 34.38 32.28 -34.90
C GLY A 792 34.25 31.21 -33.80
N ILE A 793 35.07 31.26 -32.75
CA ILE A 793 34.94 30.42 -31.54
C ILE A 793 33.97 31.10 -30.56
N GLU A 794 33.12 30.32 -29.88
CA GLU A 794 32.18 30.80 -28.88
C GLU A 794 32.94 31.34 -27.65
N GLN A 795 32.65 32.58 -27.22
CA GLN A 795 33.47 33.34 -26.27
C GLN A 795 32.86 33.37 -24.86
N ASP A 796 32.38 32.21 -24.39
CA ASP A 796 31.98 32.01 -22.99
C ASP A 796 33.18 31.63 -22.10
N ILE A 797 32.99 31.70 -20.77
CA ILE A 797 34.07 31.53 -19.79
C ILE A 797 34.69 30.12 -19.83
N GLU A 798 33.90 29.08 -20.06
CA GLU A 798 34.40 27.70 -20.11
C GLU A 798 35.23 27.46 -21.37
N THR A 799 34.83 28.04 -22.49
CA THR A 799 35.52 27.94 -23.79
C THR A 799 36.81 28.78 -23.86
N LEU A 800 36.89 29.89 -23.10
CA LEU A 800 38.05 30.79 -23.07
C LEU A 800 39.12 30.43 -22.03
N ASN A 801 38.76 29.74 -20.95
CA ASN A 801 39.68 29.30 -19.90
C ASN A 801 40.95 28.59 -20.41
N PRO A 802 40.84 27.68 -21.40
CA PRO A 802 41.98 27.03 -22.01
C PRO A 802 42.96 28.04 -22.68
N LEU A 803 42.44 28.98 -23.48
CA LEU A 803 43.22 29.99 -24.22
C LEU A 803 43.94 30.99 -23.32
N ILE A 804 43.33 31.32 -22.18
CA ILE A 804 43.94 32.16 -21.13
C ILE A 804 45.20 31.49 -20.56
N ASN A 805 45.17 30.17 -20.35
CA ASN A 805 46.32 29.43 -19.86
C ASN A 805 47.48 29.42 -20.88
N ILE A 806 47.18 29.35 -22.18
CA ILE A 806 48.19 29.49 -23.23
C ILE A 806 48.85 30.88 -23.20
N ALA A 807 48.06 31.94 -23.07
CA ALA A 807 48.58 33.31 -22.99
C ALA A 807 49.46 33.55 -21.74
N ARG A 808 49.11 32.95 -20.59
CA ARG A 808 49.93 33.00 -19.38
C ARG A 808 51.25 32.25 -19.55
N TYR A 809 51.24 31.10 -20.22
CA TYR A 809 52.43 30.28 -20.45
C TYR A 809 53.40 30.94 -21.45
N ALA A 810 52.88 31.56 -22.51
CA ALA A 810 53.65 32.38 -23.45
C ALA A 810 54.43 33.50 -22.75
N LYS A 811 53.80 34.19 -21.78
CA LYS A 811 54.43 35.25 -20.99
C LYS A 811 55.55 34.75 -20.08
N LEU A 812 55.46 33.51 -19.58
CA LEU A 812 56.53 32.86 -18.81
C LEU A 812 57.76 32.52 -19.67
N LEU A 813 57.57 32.35 -20.98
CA LEU A 813 58.62 32.08 -21.96
C LEU A 813 59.19 33.37 -22.59
N ASP A 814 58.86 34.55 -22.05
CA ASP A 814 59.27 35.87 -22.57
C ASP A 814 58.79 36.13 -24.01
N ALA A 815 57.71 35.44 -24.42
CA ALA A 815 57.06 35.58 -25.71
C ALA A 815 55.79 36.46 -25.63
N THR A 816 55.62 37.36 -26.60
CA THR A 816 54.47 38.27 -26.68
C THR A 816 53.26 37.55 -27.26
N CYS A 817 52.26 37.23 -26.43
CA CYS A 817 51.02 36.59 -26.90
C CYS A 817 49.99 37.62 -27.37
N ILE A 818 49.53 37.48 -28.60
CA ILE A 818 48.61 38.37 -29.32
C ILE A 818 47.38 37.54 -29.66
N ILE A 819 46.28 37.76 -28.95
CA ILE A 819 45.03 37.06 -29.25
C ILE A 819 44.17 37.96 -30.13
N THR A 820 43.87 37.52 -31.35
CA THR A 820 43.09 38.28 -32.33
C THR A 820 41.67 37.71 -32.42
N GLY A 821 40.70 38.53 -32.84
CA GLY A 821 39.30 38.08 -32.97
C GLY A 821 38.54 37.98 -31.64
N ILE A 822 39.09 38.48 -30.53
CA ILE A 822 38.34 38.61 -29.27
C ILE A 822 37.33 39.75 -29.41
N LYS A 823 36.07 39.50 -29.02
CA LYS A 823 35.05 40.55 -28.97
C LYS A 823 35.37 41.56 -27.84
N PRO A 824 35.15 42.86 -28.03
CA PRO A 824 35.50 43.90 -27.03
C PRO A 824 34.89 43.66 -25.64
N GLU A 825 33.67 43.10 -25.59
CA GLU A 825 32.95 42.76 -24.35
C GLU A 825 33.63 41.63 -23.57
N THR A 826 34.24 40.67 -24.28
CA THR A 826 35.03 39.57 -23.74
C THR A 826 36.36 40.07 -23.18
N VAL A 827 37.01 41.04 -23.84
CA VAL A 827 38.25 41.68 -23.36
C VAL A 827 38.03 42.33 -21.99
N GLN A 828 36.89 43.00 -21.80
CA GLN A 828 36.51 43.62 -20.52
C GLN A 828 36.24 42.58 -19.43
N ARG A 829 35.51 41.49 -19.74
CA ARG A 829 35.24 40.39 -18.80
C ARG A 829 36.52 39.68 -18.34
N LEU A 830 37.46 39.42 -19.25
CA LEU A 830 38.74 38.78 -18.95
C LEU A 830 39.69 39.68 -18.16
N SER A 831 39.67 40.99 -18.44
CA SER A 831 40.41 42.00 -17.68
C SER A 831 39.92 42.09 -16.22
N GLY A 832 38.62 41.89 -15.99
CA GLY A 832 38.02 41.80 -14.65
C GLY A 832 38.41 40.55 -13.85
N LEU A 833 38.88 39.50 -14.51
CA LEU A 833 39.36 38.23 -13.91
C LEU A 833 40.89 38.21 -13.71
N GLY A 834 41.56 39.36 -13.85
CA GLY A 834 43.00 39.51 -13.59
C GLY A 834 43.91 39.01 -14.72
N VAL A 835 43.39 38.84 -15.94
CA VAL A 835 44.19 38.50 -17.12
C VAL A 835 44.61 39.80 -17.82
N VAL A 836 45.91 40.08 -17.86
CA VAL A 836 46.45 41.30 -18.49
C VAL A 836 46.62 41.08 -20.00
N LEU A 837 45.76 41.71 -20.80
CA LEU A 837 45.82 41.71 -22.27
C LEU A 837 46.22 43.12 -22.76
N ASP A 838 47.17 43.20 -23.71
CA ASP A 838 47.62 44.48 -24.28
C ASP A 838 46.55 45.03 -25.25
N PRO A 839 46.02 46.25 -25.07
CA PRO A 839 44.81 46.70 -25.76
C PRO A 839 44.94 46.88 -27.28
N VAL A 840 46.16 46.93 -27.82
CA VAL A 840 46.40 47.28 -29.23
C VAL A 840 46.24 46.08 -30.16
N THR A 841 46.27 44.85 -29.63
CA THR A 841 46.30 43.60 -30.41
C THR A 841 44.98 42.83 -30.45
N ALA A 842 44.03 43.16 -29.57
CA ALA A 842 42.80 42.36 -29.41
C ALA A 842 41.72 42.57 -30.48
N GLU A 843 41.68 43.74 -31.15
CA GLU A 843 40.63 44.11 -32.11
C GLU A 843 41.02 43.96 -33.59
N ARG A 844 42.23 43.47 -33.86
CA ARG A 844 42.78 43.40 -35.22
C ARG A 844 42.42 42.09 -35.90
N SER A 845 42.12 42.13 -37.19
CA SER A 845 42.05 40.92 -38.04
C SER A 845 43.39 40.17 -38.02
N LEU A 846 43.40 38.86 -38.33
CA LEU A 846 44.64 38.08 -38.39
C LEU A 846 45.75 38.79 -39.20
N GLU A 847 45.37 39.44 -40.31
CA GLU A 847 46.28 40.19 -41.18
C GLU A 847 46.87 41.44 -40.50
N GLU A 848 46.08 42.14 -39.69
CA GLU A 848 46.52 43.32 -38.92
C GLU A 848 47.31 42.95 -37.67
N GLY A 849 47.02 41.79 -37.07
CA GLY A 849 47.81 41.19 -35.99
C GLY A 849 49.21 40.83 -36.49
N LEU A 850 49.29 40.13 -37.64
CA LEU A 850 50.56 39.82 -38.31
C LEU A 850 51.38 41.09 -38.64
N ARG A 851 50.74 42.15 -39.16
CA ARG A 851 51.41 43.43 -39.43
C ARG A 851 51.91 44.13 -38.16
N TYR A 852 51.18 44.02 -37.06
CA TYR A 852 51.60 44.60 -35.77
C TYR A 852 52.79 43.86 -35.16
N THR A 853 52.81 42.53 -35.28
CA THR A 853 53.97 41.73 -34.85
C THR A 853 55.23 42.11 -35.63
N ILE A 854 55.11 42.34 -36.95
CA ILE A 854 56.20 42.82 -37.80
C ILE A 854 56.72 44.20 -37.33
N LEU A 855 55.82 45.11 -36.96
CA LEU A 855 56.17 46.44 -36.42
C LEU A 855 56.89 46.37 -35.06
N ILE A 856 56.47 45.48 -34.15
CA ILE A 856 57.14 45.30 -32.84
C ILE A 856 58.53 44.66 -33.00
N THR A 857 58.69 43.77 -33.99
CA THR A 857 60.00 43.19 -34.32
C THR A 857 60.93 44.20 -35.01
N GLU A 858 60.38 45.14 -35.79
CA GLU A 858 61.13 46.22 -36.45
C GLU A 858 61.57 47.34 -35.48
N GLU A 859 60.73 47.74 -34.50
CA GLU A 859 61.11 48.74 -33.47
C GLU A 859 62.22 48.25 -32.53
N ASN A 860 62.37 46.95 -32.34
CA ASN A 860 63.45 46.35 -31.54
C ASN A 860 64.72 46.03 -32.35
N ASN A 861 64.77 46.42 -33.63
CA ASN A 861 65.94 46.32 -34.50
C ASN A 861 66.50 44.88 -34.62
N ASP A 862 65.62 43.88 -34.67
CA ASP A 862 66.03 42.48 -34.71
C ASP A 862 65.23 41.75 -35.80
N ASN A 863 65.87 41.60 -36.97
CA ASN A 863 65.31 41.06 -38.21
C ASN A 863 65.23 39.52 -38.19
N ARG A 864 64.48 38.94 -37.24
CA ARG A 864 64.19 37.50 -37.23
C ARG A 864 62.76 37.17 -36.84
#